data_AF-A0A948TKU8-F1
#
_entry.id   AF-A0A948TKU8-F1
#
_cell.length_a   1.000
_cell.length_b   1.000
_cell.length_c   1.000
_cell.angle_alpha   90.00
_cell.angle_beta   90.00
_cell.angle_gamma   90.00
#
_symmetry.space_group_name_H-M   'P 1'
#
loop_
_entity.id
_entity.type
_entity.pdbx_description
1 polymer ?
#
loop_
_entity_poly.entity_id
_entity_poly.type
_entity_poly.pdbx_seq_one_letter_code
_entity_poly.pdbx_strand_id
1 'polypeptide(L)'
;MKKFSILLCLGAAVLSLASCNREQLVPDGLYTITASREGDAATKTYVDDGLSLVWASEDKIGVFNGDNVNVGYTLSSGQGTGSAEFTADTPFAEGKLYAYYPYSGDNKTSGSIVVDLSNQTYSEPSDFGKYFYMVGSADVKEGATDINIGFKNPLAAFVFTVDNNLDHAITVTGFSVSTLDREPVFHQEATLDLGDEDPTALTITDDAADEISVSIENIEVAAETELAFPLVVLPTDLTGKELYFTFSYISNEESKTVNKSVSGKTISRNTFITGTFTLEESTIGGDTEGYVSTAEELVSALASGDAQISVTFANNIEVSGGITLPSNVSLNLNGNKLTAQSIHAANDNSVIAITNGTVGFSGTGNGVELSAGNSTLTLDGVTLDASSLSGTAICSGSNDYPEWAGNMIVIRNSTVNAKAAGILLENAHNLTIENSTINHGYFGITQNGENPGSSITLKNCNISGTYSGIYLSNHATGAKNTLKVEGGTILSEEESAIEVKKTDISVTGATLSSVASEQTYSVNGSGSSGTGYGIVLAGYVVGTPYEGETSFTNNTFILAAGENAVGILRYDGEKGAAVISSNEELAAAAIADNSTIYLTKGEYVIPAAAKGKTVTFIGTGNPEDVNVTVTAPGSGENCDYGLDGSNATFDGITITTNSTTYTGYARCNGTYKNCIINGTYTLYGESIFDNCEFNVSGDVYNIWTWGAEEIKFTECTFNSDGKALLLYREDGGTVNLTVTDCTFNDNDGLENAMKAAIEIGDSPYDDKPTYNVTVSNTSVNGYAINNEGISTGTTLWGNKNSMPKDRLNVTVDGKVAY
;
A
#
# COMPACT_ATOMS: atom_id res chain seq x y z
N MET A 1 36.47 -47.18 38.61
CA MET A 1 36.91 -48.08 39.71
C MET A 1 37.05 -47.25 40.99
N LYS A 2 36.19 -47.50 42.01
CA LYS A 2 36.25 -47.13 43.46
C LYS A 2 36.31 -45.63 43.82
N LYS A 3 35.47 -45.02 44.69
CA LYS A 3 34.62 -45.44 45.84
C LYS A 3 33.41 -44.46 45.93
N PHE A 4 32.13 -44.86 46.03
CA PHE A 4 31.33 -45.28 47.20
C PHE A 4 31.51 -44.47 48.51
N SER A 5 30.51 -43.67 48.90
CA SER A 5 29.70 -43.81 50.15
C SER A 5 28.62 -42.70 50.28
N ILE A 6 27.33 -43.07 50.23
CA ILE A 6 26.32 -43.06 51.34
C ILE A 6 25.69 -41.65 51.55
N LEU A 7 24.46 -41.33 51.10
CA LEU A 7 23.07 -41.83 51.40
C LEU A 7 22.51 -41.37 52.76
N LEU A 8 21.21 -40.98 52.73
CA LEU A 8 20.22 -40.67 53.80
C LEU A 8 20.15 -39.20 54.26
N CYS A 9 19.00 -38.60 54.58
CA CYS A 9 17.56 -38.84 54.38
C CYS A 9 16.82 -37.73 55.15
N LEU A 10 15.61 -37.38 54.69
CA LEU A 10 14.48 -36.83 55.46
C LEU A 10 14.60 -35.46 56.16
N GLY A 11 13.57 -34.64 55.89
CA GLY A 11 12.74 -34.13 56.99
C GLY A 11 12.72 -32.62 57.14
N ALA A 12 11.66 -32.02 56.59
CA ALA A 12 11.18 -30.69 56.95
C ALA A 12 11.03 -30.52 58.47
N ALA A 13 11.30 -29.31 58.98
CA ALA A 13 10.30 -28.46 59.66
C ALA A 13 10.92 -27.22 60.32
N VAL A 14 10.06 -26.19 60.40
CA VAL A 14 10.00 -25.07 61.37
C VAL A 14 10.65 -23.75 60.95
N LEU A 15 9.76 -22.84 60.50
CA LEU A 15 9.88 -21.39 60.66
C LEU A 15 10.20 -21.03 62.12
N SER A 16 11.23 -20.22 62.36
CA SER A 16 11.20 -19.21 63.41
C SER A 16 12.21 -18.10 63.12
N LEU A 17 11.66 -16.92 62.84
CA LEU A 17 12.19 -15.56 63.03
C LEU A 17 13.66 -15.47 63.53
N ALA A 18 14.54 -15.02 62.64
CA ALA A 18 15.69 -14.23 63.01
C ALA A 18 15.62 -12.93 62.20
N SER A 19 14.96 -11.94 62.80
CA SER A 19 15.25 -10.53 62.56
C SER A 19 16.75 -10.35 62.81
N CYS A 20 17.55 -10.35 61.75
CA CYS A 20 18.91 -9.85 61.80
C CYS A 20 18.90 -8.53 61.05
N ASN A 21 18.77 -7.45 61.81
CA ASN A 21 19.10 -6.11 61.38
C ASN A 21 20.48 -6.15 60.72
N ARG A 22 20.51 -6.00 59.39
CA ARG A 22 21.73 -5.65 58.69
C ARG A 22 21.67 -4.14 58.51
N GLU A 23 22.16 -3.41 59.52
CA GLU A 23 22.65 -2.05 59.33
C GLU A 23 23.81 -2.14 58.34
N GLN A 24 23.49 -2.08 57.05
CA GLN A 24 24.45 -1.68 56.03
C GLN A 24 24.56 -0.17 56.19
N LEU A 25 25.68 0.27 56.75
CA LEU A 25 26.04 1.68 56.89
C LEU A 25 26.04 2.32 55.49
N VAL A 26 24.89 2.86 55.07
CA VAL A 26 24.83 3.83 53.98
C VAL A 26 25.55 5.08 54.52
N PRO A 27 26.60 5.59 53.84
CA PRO A 27 27.26 6.83 54.24
C PRO A 27 26.22 7.96 54.39
N ASP A 28 26.36 8.81 55.42
CA ASP A 28 25.50 9.99 55.61
C ASP A 28 25.41 10.79 54.30
N GLY A 29 24.18 10.94 53.77
CA GLY A 29 23.89 11.76 52.58
C GLY A 29 23.65 11.01 51.25
N LEU A 30 23.66 9.67 51.22
CA LEU A 30 23.27 8.88 50.04
C LEU A 30 21.84 8.33 50.16
N TYR A 31 21.10 8.40 49.06
CA TYR A 31 19.74 7.89 48.91
C TYR A 31 19.78 6.62 48.05
N THR A 32 19.12 5.56 48.51
CA THR A 32 19.21 4.23 47.90
C THR A 32 17.91 3.82 47.22
N ILE A 33 18.02 3.25 46.03
CA ILE A 33 16.94 2.54 45.35
C ILE A 33 17.33 1.07 45.23
N THR A 34 16.55 0.20 45.85
CA THR A 34 16.63 -1.24 45.61
C THR A 34 15.76 -1.58 44.40
N ALA A 35 16.40 -1.78 43.25
CA ALA A 35 15.75 -2.17 42.01
C ALA A 35 15.63 -3.70 41.97
N SER A 36 14.41 -4.21 41.74
CA SER A 36 14.11 -5.61 41.49
C SER A 36 13.45 -5.73 40.13
N ARG A 37 13.54 -6.87 39.45
CA ARG A 37 13.01 -7.03 38.10
C ARG A 37 11.80 -7.94 38.06
N GLU A 38 10.95 -7.69 37.08
CA GLU A 38 9.79 -8.50 36.77
C GLU A 38 10.22 -9.93 36.41
N GLY A 39 9.61 -10.92 37.06
CA GLY A 39 9.91 -12.35 36.86
C GLY A 39 10.69 -13.01 38.00
N ASP A 40 11.26 -12.25 38.94
CA ASP A 40 12.03 -12.80 40.08
C ASP A 40 11.14 -13.44 41.19
N ALA A 41 9.81 -13.43 41.02
CA ALA A 41 8.86 -14.17 41.85
C ALA A 41 8.48 -15.51 41.18
N ALA A 42 9.34 -16.53 41.36
CA ALA A 42 9.05 -17.96 41.18
C ALA A 42 8.10 -18.35 40.03
N THR A 43 8.59 -18.39 38.78
CA THR A 43 8.56 -19.55 37.84
C THR A 43 8.99 -19.13 36.42
N LYS A 44 10.17 -19.61 35.98
CA LYS A 44 10.69 -19.75 34.59
C LYS A 44 10.63 -18.50 33.68
N THR A 45 11.76 -17.90 33.33
CA THR A 45 12.60 -18.33 32.19
C THR A 45 14.10 -18.18 32.48
N TYR A 46 14.79 -19.32 32.54
CA TYR A 46 16.24 -19.39 32.49
C TYR A 46 16.69 -19.15 31.03
N VAL A 47 17.64 -18.26 30.81
CA VAL A 47 18.58 -18.34 29.69
C VAL A 47 19.77 -19.10 30.29
N ASP A 48 19.79 -20.42 30.14
CA ASP A 48 20.95 -21.21 30.59
C ASP A 48 22.09 -21.04 29.57
N ASP A 49 23.33 -21.22 30.04
CA ASP A 49 24.62 -20.94 29.38
C ASP A 49 25.12 -19.47 29.35
N GLY A 50 25.03 -18.79 30.49
CA GLY A 50 25.95 -17.68 30.82
C GLY A 50 25.41 -16.26 30.62
N LEU A 51 24.26 -16.09 29.96
CA LEU A 51 23.57 -14.80 29.83
C LEU A 51 22.35 -14.71 30.75
N SER A 52 22.60 -14.49 32.04
CA SER A 52 21.57 -13.89 32.87
C SER A 52 21.53 -12.39 32.55
N LEU A 53 20.38 -11.83 32.14
CA LEU A 53 20.18 -10.39 32.33
C LEU A 53 20.47 -10.17 33.82
N VAL A 54 21.47 -9.39 34.16
CA VAL A 54 21.87 -9.04 35.52
C VAL A 54 22.40 -7.63 35.49
N TRP A 55 22.33 -6.94 36.62
CA TRP A 55 22.93 -5.62 36.74
C TRP A 55 24.46 -5.73 36.58
N ALA A 56 25.02 -4.98 35.63
CA ALA A 56 26.44 -4.90 35.34
C ALA A 56 27.11 -3.77 36.13
N SER A 57 28.42 -3.88 36.37
CA SER A 57 29.17 -2.80 36.99
C SER A 57 29.03 -1.53 36.15
N GLU A 58 28.83 -0.38 36.80
CA GLU A 58 28.62 0.93 36.17
C GLU A 58 27.21 1.19 35.62
N ASP A 59 26.29 0.24 35.71
CA ASP A 59 24.88 0.46 35.37
C ASP A 59 24.32 1.67 36.15
N LYS A 60 23.49 2.44 35.45
CA LYS A 60 22.76 3.56 36.01
C LYS A 60 21.28 3.47 35.65
N ILE A 61 20.44 3.81 36.61
CA ILE A 61 19.01 4.05 36.39
C ILE A 61 18.75 5.55 36.40
N GLY A 62 17.88 6.04 35.53
CA GLY A 62 17.38 7.41 35.57
C GLY A 62 16.16 7.52 36.45
N VAL A 63 16.11 8.55 37.28
CA VAL A 63 15.08 8.74 38.30
C VAL A 63 14.49 10.14 38.18
N PHE A 64 13.16 10.20 38.10
CA PHE A 64 12.36 11.40 38.12
C PHE A 64 11.54 11.46 39.41
N ASN A 65 11.74 12.53 40.20
CA ASN A 65 11.01 12.77 41.45
C ASN A 65 10.99 14.26 41.78
N GLY A 66 9.91 14.76 42.40
CA GLY A 66 9.75 16.18 42.73
C GLY A 66 9.65 17.07 41.49
N ASP A 67 10.63 17.97 41.28
CA ASP A 67 10.71 18.94 40.15
C ASP A 67 10.89 18.28 38.77
N ASN A 68 10.70 16.96 38.68
CA ASN A 68 10.82 16.14 37.47
C ASN A 68 12.19 16.25 36.78
N VAL A 69 13.26 16.43 37.57
CA VAL A 69 14.64 16.42 37.10
C VAL A 69 15.11 14.96 36.96
N ASN A 70 15.72 14.62 35.83
CA ASN A 70 16.31 13.31 35.59
C ASN A 70 17.65 13.16 36.33
N VAL A 71 17.68 12.34 37.38
CA VAL A 71 18.87 12.07 38.19
C VAL A 71 19.34 10.65 37.95
N GLY A 72 20.62 10.48 37.61
CA GLY A 72 21.23 9.16 37.44
C GLY A 72 21.67 8.55 38.77
N TYR A 73 21.07 7.44 39.16
CA TYR A 73 21.50 6.63 40.31
C TYR A 73 22.43 5.53 39.83
N THR A 74 23.59 5.38 40.47
CA THR A 74 24.63 4.45 40.04
C THR A 74 24.58 3.17 40.87
N LEU A 75 24.78 2.02 40.23
CA LEU A 75 24.85 0.73 40.90
C LEU A 75 25.89 0.78 42.03
N SER A 76 25.47 0.47 43.26
CA SER A 76 26.32 0.45 44.45
C SER A 76 26.49 -0.93 45.07
N SER A 77 25.52 -1.82 44.92
CA SER A 77 25.62 -3.21 45.40
C SER A 77 24.67 -4.13 44.62
N GLY A 78 24.94 -5.44 44.59
CA GLY A 78 24.07 -6.40 43.89
C GLY A 78 24.39 -6.66 42.41
N GLN A 79 25.60 -6.30 41.94
CA GLN A 79 26.09 -6.68 40.60
C GLN A 79 25.95 -8.20 40.39
N GLY A 80 25.53 -8.60 39.18
CA GLY A 80 25.38 -10.02 38.84
C GLY A 80 24.12 -10.66 39.43
N THR A 81 23.19 -9.88 39.98
CA THR A 81 21.96 -10.41 40.58
C THR A 81 20.71 -9.77 39.95
N GLY A 82 19.54 -10.37 40.18
CA GLY A 82 18.26 -9.84 39.69
C GLY A 82 17.70 -8.65 40.48
N SER A 83 18.28 -8.38 41.65
CA SER A 83 17.93 -7.22 42.47
C SER A 83 19.17 -6.54 43.03
N ALA A 84 19.29 -5.24 42.79
CA ALA A 84 20.48 -4.47 43.13
C ALA A 84 20.15 -3.11 43.75
N GLU A 85 21.10 -2.56 44.49
CA GLU A 85 21.01 -1.23 45.08
C GLU A 85 21.70 -0.21 44.18
N PHE A 86 21.01 0.89 43.90
CA PHE A 86 21.51 2.05 43.19
C PHE A 86 21.50 3.26 44.12
N THR A 87 22.55 4.08 44.11
CA THR A 87 22.64 5.25 45.00
C THR A 87 22.93 6.55 44.26
N ALA A 88 22.45 7.65 44.83
CA ALA A 88 22.79 9.03 44.45
C ALA A 88 22.81 9.94 45.68
N ASP A 89 23.37 11.14 45.55
CA ASP A 89 23.46 12.17 46.60
C ASP A 89 22.24 13.13 46.61
N THR A 90 21.20 12.81 45.84
CA THR A 90 20.00 13.64 45.68
C THR A 90 18.85 13.15 46.56
N PRO A 91 18.29 14.00 47.46
CA PRO A 91 17.16 13.63 48.30
C PRO A 91 15.88 13.25 47.54
N PHE A 92 15.14 12.29 48.07
CA PHE A 92 13.78 12.03 47.60
C PHE A 92 12.79 13.10 48.10
N ALA A 93 11.96 13.59 47.19
CA ALA A 93 10.76 14.37 47.47
C ALA A 93 9.55 13.44 47.70
N GLU A 94 8.68 13.82 48.63
CA GLU A 94 7.40 13.14 48.86
C GLU A 94 6.56 13.13 47.57
N GLY A 95 5.98 11.98 47.23
CA GLY A 95 5.12 11.82 46.05
C GLY A 95 5.55 10.67 45.14
N LYS A 96 5.13 10.71 43.88
CA LYS A 96 5.49 9.70 42.88
C LYS A 96 6.95 9.84 42.47
N LEU A 97 7.61 8.70 42.35
CA LEU A 97 8.93 8.55 41.79
C LEU A 97 8.85 7.56 40.62
N TYR A 98 9.43 7.96 39.50
CA TYR A 98 9.54 7.13 38.30
C TYR A 98 11.00 6.82 38.04
N ALA A 99 11.30 5.59 37.64
CA ALA A 99 12.64 5.15 37.32
C ALA A 99 12.66 4.38 36.00
N TYR A 100 13.75 4.50 35.25
CA TYR A 100 13.96 3.76 34.02
C TYR A 100 15.43 3.36 33.86
N TYR A 101 15.66 2.38 33.01
CA TYR A 101 16.97 1.86 32.63
C TYR A 101 16.98 1.61 31.11
N PRO A 102 18.11 1.76 30.41
CA PRO A 102 19.36 2.37 30.89
C PRO A 102 19.23 3.89 31.08
N TYR A 103 20.02 4.46 31.99
CA TYR A 103 20.07 5.91 32.17
C TYR A 103 20.60 6.60 30.90
N SER A 104 19.89 7.66 30.49
CA SER A 104 20.35 8.62 29.49
C SER A 104 20.13 10.03 29.99
N GLY A 105 21.18 10.86 29.97
CA GLY A 105 21.09 12.27 30.34
C GLY A 105 20.26 13.11 29.38
N ASP A 106 19.91 12.59 28.21
CA ASP A 106 19.14 13.30 27.18
C ASP A 106 17.64 13.33 27.48
N ASN A 107 17.14 12.34 28.22
CA ASN A 107 15.74 12.32 28.67
C ASN A 107 15.51 13.45 29.69
N LYS A 108 14.72 14.46 29.31
CA LYS A 108 14.49 15.67 30.14
C LYS A 108 13.23 15.60 30.99
N THR A 109 12.28 14.74 30.63
CA THR A 109 10.99 14.62 31.30
C THR A 109 10.56 13.17 31.38
N SER A 110 9.85 12.81 32.44
CA SER A 110 9.31 11.47 32.65
C SER A 110 8.37 10.96 31.55
N GLY A 111 7.77 11.84 30.75
CA GLY A 111 6.79 11.49 29.70
C GLY A 111 7.35 11.29 28.29
N SER A 112 8.68 11.27 28.10
CA SER A 112 9.28 11.08 26.78
C SER A 112 10.65 10.43 26.90
N ILE A 113 10.66 9.18 27.35
CA ILE A 113 11.86 8.35 27.37
C ILE A 113 12.01 7.72 26.00
N VAL A 114 13.08 8.03 25.28
CA VAL A 114 13.32 7.45 23.96
C VAL A 114 13.85 6.01 24.09
N VAL A 115 13.27 5.10 23.33
CA VAL A 115 13.73 3.73 23.11
C VAL A 115 14.27 3.68 21.69
N ASP A 116 15.59 3.47 21.56
CA ASP A 116 16.27 3.33 20.28
C ASP A 116 16.97 1.96 20.24
N LEU A 117 16.49 1.12 19.32
CA LEU A 117 17.04 -0.20 19.02
C LEU A 117 17.71 -0.24 17.64
N SER A 118 17.84 0.91 16.98
CA SER A 118 18.58 1.01 15.72
C SER A 118 20.07 0.73 15.98
N ASN A 119 20.69 -0.04 15.10
CA ASN A 119 22.14 -0.28 15.13
C ASN A 119 22.66 -0.94 16.42
N GLN A 120 22.03 -2.04 16.85
CA GLN A 120 22.55 -2.83 17.97
C GLN A 120 23.97 -3.36 17.67
N THR A 121 24.92 -3.07 18.56
CA THR A 121 26.33 -3.45 18.42
C THR A 121 26.86 -4.03 19.71
N TYR A 122 27.44 -5.23 19.67
CA TYR A 122 28.01 -5.89 20.87
C TYR A 122 29.50 -6.15 20.72
N SER A 123 30.28 -5.66 21.68
CA SER A 123 31.69 -6.01 21.86
C SER A 123 31.86 -7.20 22.81
N GLU A 124 30.86 -7.48 23.64
CA GLU A 124 30.74 -8.68 24.46
C GLU A 124 29.26 -9.08 24.64
N PRO A 125 28.93 -10.35 24.95
CA PRO A 125 27.53 -10.80 24.99
C PRO A 125 26.66 -10.04 26.00
N SER A 126 27.25 -9.49 27.07
CA SER A 126 26.54 -8.69 28.08
C SER A 126 26.10 -7.30 27.60
N ASP A 127 26.59 -6.83 26.45
CA ASP A 127 26.25 -5.50 25.92
C ASP A 127 24.77 -5.32 25.59
N PHE A 128 24.01 -6.41 25.40
CA PHE A 128 22.58 -6.34 25.16
C PHE A 128 21.83 -5.54 26.25
N GLY A 129 22.39 -5.47 27.48
CA GLY A 129 21.86 -4.68 28.58
C GLY A 129 21.67 -3.20 28.24
N LYS A 130 22.47 -2.61 27.34
CA LYS A 130 22.31 -1.20 26.93
C LYS A 130 21.11 -0.95 26.00
N TYR A 131 20.52 -2.00 25.47
CA TYR A 131 19.31 -1.95 24.64
C TYR A 131 18.08 -2.52 25.35
N PHE A 132 18.25 -3.05 26.56
CA PHE A 132 17.19 -3.72 27.31
C PHE A 132 16.48 -2.76 28.27
N TYR A 133 15.64 -1.89 27.70
CA TYR A 133 14.95 -0.86 28.46
C TYR A 133 14.03 -1.46 29.53
N MET A 134 13.97 -0.85 30.71
CA MET A 134 13.07 -1.25 31.80
C MET A 134 12.54 -0.02 32.53
N VAL A 135 11.35 -0.13 33.13
CA VAL A 135 10.67 0.99 33.79
C VAL A 135 10.05 0.58 35.11
N GLY A 136 9.99 1.48 36.09
CA GLY A 136 9.39 1.22 37.38
C GLY A 136 8.93 2.50 38.07
N SER A 137 8.09 2.36 39.09
CA SER A 137 7.64 3.49 39.90
C SER A 137 7.42 3.09 41.36
N ALA A 138 7.46 4.08 42.24
CA ALA A 138 7.17 3.93 43.66
C ALA A 138 6.53 5.19 44.25
N ASP A 139 5.82 5.02 45.36
CA ASP A 139 5.34 6.13 46.20
C ASP A 139 6.35 6.41 47.32
N VAL A 140 6.88 7.63 47.33
CA VAL A 140 7.87 8.10 48.31
C VAL A 140 7.14 8.83 49.43
N LYS A 141 7.44 8.45 50.67
CA LYS A 141 6.98 9.16 51.88
C LYS A 141 8.00 10.21 52.32
N GLU A 142 7.54 11.26 52.97
CA GLU A 142 8.42 12.30 53.55
C GLU A 142 9.53 11.68 54.43
N GLY A 143 10.79 12.06 54.16
CA GLY A 143 11.96 11.60 54.90
C GLY A 143 12.48 10.20 54.54
N ALA A 144 11.96 9.57 53.48
CA ALA A 144 12.51 8.29 53.00
C ALA A 144 13.97 8.44 52.52
N THR A 145 14.79 7.44 52.81
CA THR A 145 16.20 7.34 52.36
C THR A 145 16.47 6.06 51.56
N ASP A 146 15.52 5.14 51.54
CA ASP A 146 15.58 3.86 50.84
C ASP A 146 14.20 3.54 50.22
N ILE A 147 14.17 3.18 48.94
CA ILE A 147 12.97 2.90 48.17
C ILE A 147 13.16 1.60 47.39
N ASN A 148 12.16 0.72 47.41
CA ASN A 148 12.13 -0.48 46.58
C ASN A 148 11.32 -0.21 45.31
N ILE A 149 11.88 -0.54 44.14
CA ILE A 149 11.20 -0.41 42.85
C ILE A 149 11.22 -1.75 42.10
N GLY A 150 10.05 -2.17 41.63
CA GLY A 150 9.91 -3.27 40.69
C GLY A 150 9.97 -2.74 39.25
N PHE A 151 11.02 -3.08 38.53
CA PHE A 151 11.20 -2.77 37.12
C PHE A 151 10.50 -3.80 36.25
N LYS A 152 9.75 -3.29 35.28
CA LYS A 152 9.05 -4.04 34.25
C LYS A 152 9.75 -3.88 32.91
N ASN A 153 9.79 -4.94 32.13
CA ASN A 153 10.41 -4.94 30.80
C ASN A 153 9.35 -4.74 29.69
N PRO A 154 9.28 -3.59 29.00
CA PRO A 154 8.36 -3.37 27.88
C PRO A 154 8.76 -4.09 26.59
N LEU A 155 9.98 -4.60 26.49
CA LEU A 155 10.57 -5.14 25.26
C LEU A 155 10.52 -6.67 25.20
N ALA A 156 10.89 -7.22 24.05
CA ALA A 156 11.14 -8.64 23.85
C ALA A 156 12.54 -8.87 23.28
N ALA A 157 12.96 -10.12 23.15
CA ALA A 157 14.22 -10.44 22.49
C ALA A 157 14.17 -11.80 21.78
N PHE A 158 14.85 -11.89 20.64
CA PHE A 158 15.29 -13.17 20.09
C PHE A 158 16.64 -13.52 20.71
N VAL A 159 16.78 -14.71 21.29
CA VAL A 159 18.02 -15.17 21.90
C VAL A 159 18.58 -16.28 21.04
N PHE A 160 19.67 -15.98 20.32
CA PHE A 160 20.33 -16.93 19.44
C PHE A 160 21.49 -17.59 20.16
N THR A 161 21.39 -18.88 20.44
CA THR A 161 22.50 -19.68 20.96
C THR A 161 23.29 -20.24 19.79
N VAL A 162 24.58 -19.89 19.71
CA VAL A 162 25.53 -20.51 18.79
C VAL A 162 26.17 -21.66 19.54
N ASP A 163 25.87 -22.87 19.10
CA ASP A 163 26.41 -24.12 19.65
C ASP A 163 27.54 -24.61 18.72
N ASN A 164 28.78 -24.29 19.08
CA ASN A 164 29.96 -24.54 18.24
C ASN A 164 30.54 -25.93 18.50
N ASN A 165 29.95 -26.98 17.94
CA ASN A 165 30.46 -28.36 17.98
C ASN A 165 31.56 -28.63 16.92
N LEU A 166 32.34 -27.60 16.58
CA LEU A 166 33.52 -27.70 15.73
C LEU A 166 34.77 -27.95 16.57
N ASP A 167 35.79 -28.52 15.95
CA ASP A 167 37.10 -28.75 16.57
C ASP A 167 37.98 -27.49 16.71
N HIS A 168 37.47 -26.33 16.24
CA HIS A 168 38.14 -25.03 16.27
C HIS A 168 37.17 -23.90 16.64
N ALA A 169 37.73 -22.77 17.07
CA ALA A 169 36.96 -21.59 17.42
C ALA A 169 36.43 -20.86 16.18
N ILE A 170 35.31 -20.17 16.34
CA ILE A 170 34.74 -19.28 15.33
C ILE A 170 34.61 -17.86 15.89
N THR A 171 34.46 -16.88 15.00
CA THR A 171 34.28 -15.48 15.36
C THR A 171 32.92 -15.00 14.86
N VAL A 172 31.99 -14.69 15.75
CA VAL A 172 30.65 -14.23 15.38
C VAL A 172 30.69 -12.77 14.95
N THR A 173 29.99 -12.44 13.85
CA THR A 173 29.98 -11.08 13.27
C THR A 173 28.61 -10.43 13.24
N GLY A 174 27.51 -11.20 13.29
CA GLY A 174 26.18 -10.61 13.35
C GLY A 174 25.01 -11.58 13.29
N PHE A 175 23.83 -11.07 13.60
CA PHE A 175 22.55 -11.74 13.39
C PHE A 175 21.54 -10.77 12.78
N SER A 176 20.66 -11.25 11.91
CA SER A 176 19.50 -10.50 11.42
C SER A 176 18.23 -11.36 11.38
N VAL A 177 17.09 -10.68 11.38
CA VAL A 177 15.78 -11.28 11.14
C VAL A 177 14.96 -10.39 10.20
N SER A 178 14.33 -11.02 9.21
CA SER A 178 13.35 -10.42 8.31
C SER A 178 12.11 -11.31 8.21
N THR A 179 11.03 -10.85 7.58
CA THR A 179 10.06 -11.79 7.02
C THR A 179 10.61 -12.37 5.72
N LEU A 180 10.15 -13.56 5.33
CA LEU A 180 10.60 -14.23 4.10
C LEU A 180 10.27 -13.40 2.85
N ASP A 181 9.15 -12.67 2.86
CA ASP A 181 8.69 -11.78 1.81
C ASP A 181 9.25 -10.35 1.92
N ARG A 182 10.04 -10.04 2.95
CA ARG A 182 10.59 -8.70 3.26
C ARG A 182 9.50 -7.63 3.45
N GLU A 183 8.32 -8.04 3.93
CA GLU A 183 7.29 -7.13 4.41
C GLU A 183 7.84 -6.32 5.61
N PRO A 184 7.80 -4.98 5.57
CA PRO A 184 8.24 -4.17 6.69
C PRO A 184 7.29 -4.31 7.87
N VAL A 185 7.72 -5.05 8.89
CA VAL A 185 6.92 -5.36 10.09
C VAL A 185 7.63 -5.05 11.40
N PHE A 186 8.93 -4.72 11.36
CA PHE A 186 9.74 -4.50 12.56
C PHE A 186 9.92 -3.01 12.82
N HIS A 187 9.64 -2.58 14.04
CA HIS A 187 9.92 -1.23 14.49
C HIS A 187 11.16 -1.23 15.41
N GLN A 188 11.96 -0.17 15.34
CA GLN A 188 13.23 -0.01 16.06
C GLN A 188 13.21 1.19 17.00
N GLU A 189 12.33 2.16 16.80
CA GLU A 189 12.21 3.36 17.63
C GLU A 189 10.83 3.51 18.28
N ALA A 190 10.81 3.85 19.57
CA ALA A 190 9.59 4.12 20.32
C ALA A 190 9.81 5.10 21.47
N THR A 191 8.73 5.51 22.13
CA THR A 191 8.75 6.32 23.36
C THR A 191 8.01 5.67 24.53
N LEU A 192 8.67 5.78 25.69
CA LEU A 192 8.27 5.61 27.10
C LEU A 192 7.55 6.80 27.74
N ASP A 193 6.27 6.71 28.13
CA ASP A 193 5.71 7.64 29.12
C ASP A 193 5.66 6.96 30.50
N LEU A 194 6.58 7.34 31.39
CA LEU A 194 6.64 6.77 32.75
C LEU A 194 5.44 7.18 33.62
N GLY A 195 4.76 8.28 33.26
CA GLY A 195 3.60 8.81 33.95
C GLY A 195 2.26 8.19 33.53
N ASP A 196 2.26 7.36 32.49
CA ASP A 196 1.06 6.67 31.98
C ASP A 196 0.49 5.67 33.01
N GLU A 197 -0.78 5.29 32.84
CA GLU A 197 -1.41 4.21 33.61
C GLU A 197 -0.69 2.87 33.39
N ASP A 198 -0.22 2.61 32.17
CA ASP A 198 0.70 1.51 31.85
C ASP A 198 2.07 2.05 31.37
N PRO A 199 3.06 2.19 32.26
CA PRO A 199 4.37 2.73 31.89
C PRO A 199 5.16 1.81 30.95
N THR A 200 4.65 0.61 30.64
CA THR A 200 5.26 -0.33 29.67
C THR A 200 4.69 -0.19 28.26
N ALA A 201 3.67 0.65 28.06
CA ALA A 201 3.11 0.92 26.75
C ALA A 201 4.12 1.71 25.89
N LEU A 202 4.39 1.19 24.69
CA LEU A 202 5.30 1.79 23.72
C LEU A 202 4.49 2.58 22.71
N THR A 203 4.90 3.83 22.46
CA THR A 203 4.44 4.60 21.29
C THR A 203 5.50 4.54 20.22
N ILE A 204 5.22 3.82 19.13
CA ILE A 204 6.10 3.68 17.97
C ILE A 204 6.35 5.04 17.31
N THR A 205 7.61 5.33 16.96
CA THR A 205 8.02 6.62 16.38
C THR A 205 8.70 6.52 15.03
N ASP A 206 8.92 5.32 14.51
CA ASP A 206 9.50 5.06 13.19
C ASP A 206 8.53 4.35 12.24
N ASP A 207 8.89 4.37 10.95
CA ASP A 207 8.30 3.49 9.96
C ASP A 207 8.84 2.06 10.15
N ALA A 208 8.04 1.05 9.81
CA ALA A 208 8.46 -0.33 9.89
C ALA A 208 9.62 -0.63 8.93
N ALA A 209 10.58 -1.43 9.39
CA ALA A 209 11.72 -1.95 8.64
C ALA A 209 11.46 -3.39 8.18
N ASP A 210 12.03 -3.76 7.03
CA ASP A 210 11.98 -5.10 6.44
C ASP A 210 12.95 -6.08 7.12
N GLU A 211 13.98 -5.56 7.78
CA GLU A 211 14.99 -6.33 8.51
C GLU A 211 15.50 -5.55 9.73
N ILE A 212 15.77 -6.29 10.81
CA ILE A 212 16.48 -5.79 11.99
C ILE A 212 17.70 -6.66 12.26
N SER A 213 18.74 -6.07 12.82
CA SER A 213 20.03 -6.76 13.00
C SER A 213 20.78 -6.32 14.24
N VAL A 214 21.70 -7.19 14.67
CA VAL A 214 22.75 -6.89 15.64
C VAL A 214 24.11 -7.19 15.01
N SER A 215 25.01 -6.22 15.08
CA SER A 215 26.41 -6.37 14.68
C SER A 215 27.24 -6.81 15.88
N ILE A 216 28.13 -7.78 15.68
CA ILE A 216 28.97 -8.34 16.73
C ILE A 216 30.43 -8.03 16.40
N GLU A 217 31.16 -7.37 17.31
CA GLU A 217 32.56 -6.98 17.11
C GLU A 217 33.51 -8.15 17.35
N ASN A 218 33.42 -9.18 16.50
CA ASN A 218 34.32 -10.31 16.45
C ASN A 218 34.42 -11.10 17.77
N ILE A 219 33.29 -11.45 18.37
CA ILE A 219 33.26 -12.27 19.59
C ILE A 219 33.61 -13.72 19.22
N GLU A 220 34.65 -14.26 19.86
CA GLU A 220 35.08 -15.65 19.65
C GLU A 220 34.19 -16.62 20.44
N VAL A 221 33.70 -17.66 19.75
CA VAL A 221 33.04 -18.83 20.35
C VAL A 221 34.00 -19.99 20.22
N ALA A 222 34.48 -20.51 21.36
CA ALA A 222 35.48 -21.57 21.39
C ALA A 222 34.93 -22.89 20.82
N ALA A 223 35.83 -23.78 20.42
CA ALA A 223 35.48 -25.15 20.01
C ALA A 223 34.73 -25.89 21.14
N GLU A 224 33.68 -26.64 20.79
CA GLU A 224 32.84 -27.43 21.69
C GLU A 224 32.22 -26.58 22.83
N THR A 225 31.83 -25.34 22.52
CA THR A 225 31.16 -24.43 23.47
C THR A 225 29.94 -23.77 22.86
N GLU A 226 29.00 -23.38 23.72
CA GLU A 226 27.83 -22.61 23.34
C GLU A 226 27.96 -21.16 23.82
N LEU A 227 27.46 -20.22 23.03
CA LEU A 227 27.34 -18.82 23.43
C LEU A 227 26.06 -18.19 22.87
N ALA A 228 25.30 -17.51 23.73
CA ALA A 228 24.06 -16.86 23.36
C ALA A 228 24.23 -15.37 23.02
N PHE A 229 23.41 -14.87 22.10
CA PHE A 229 23.38 -13.50 21.62
C PHE A 229 21.93 -12.99 21.53
N PRO A 230 21.50 -12.05 22.39
CA PRO A 230 20.14 -11.51 22.35
C PRO A 230 20.03 -10.39 21.31
N LEU A 231 19.10 -10.47 20.36
CA LEU A 231 18.64 -9.32 19.57
C LEU A 231 17.39 -8.75 20.22
N VAL A 232 17.48 -7.54 20.78
CA VAL A 232 16.35 -6.89 21.47
C VAL A 232 15.40 -6.29 20.44
N VAL A 233 14.10 -6.46 20.64
CA VAL A 233 13.06 -6.04 19.68
C VAL A 233 11.86 -5.41 20.38
N LEU A 234 11.14 -4.56 19.65
CA LEU A 234 9.83 -4.09 20.08
C LEU A 234 8.79 -5.23 19.95
N PRO A 235 7.76 -5.28 20.82
CA PRO A 235 6.65 -6.22 20.67
C PRO A 235 5.92 -6.03 19.33
N THR A 236 5.75 -7.12 18.59
CA THR A 236 5.16 -7.12 17.24
C THR A 236 4.29 -8.36 17.04
N ASP A 237 3.18 -8.22 16.32
CA ASP A 237 2.40 -9.38 15.87
C ASP A 237 2.95 -9.92 14.54
N LEU A 238 3.56 -11.10 14.59
CA LEU A 238 4.14 -11.79 13.43
C LEU A 238 3.31 -13.02 13.02
N THR A 239 2.07 -13.13 13.51
CA THR A 239 1.21 -14.29 13.23
C THR A 239 0.90 -14.39 11.74
N GLY A 240 1.11 -15.57 11.15
CA GLY A 240 0.88 -15.81 9.72
C GLY A 240 2.01 -15.34 8.81
N LYS A 241 3.10 -14.80 9.37
CA LYS A 241 4.35 -14.51 8.64
C LYS A 241 5.32 -15.69 8.77
N GLU A 242 6.19 -15.88 7.80
CA GLU A 242 7.39 -16.74 7.93
C GLU A 242 8.60 -15.83 8.19
N LEU A 243 9.35 -16.11 9.26
CA LEU A 243 10.52 -15.34 9.65
C LEU A 243 11.78 -16.01 9.11
N TYR A 244 12.70 -15.20 8.58
CA TYR A 244 13.99 -15.63 8.05
C TYR A 244 15.10 -15.05 8.92
N PHE A 245 15.88 -15.94 9.55
CA PHE A 245 16.99 -15.58 10.43
C PHE A 245 18.32 -15.84 9.74
N THR A 246 19.24 -14.89 9.81
CA THR A 246 20.60 -15.01 9.28
C THR A 246 21.61 -14.86 10.40
N PHE A 247 22.51 -15.83 10.54
CA PHE A 247 23.66 -15.82 11.44
C PHE A 247 24.94 -15.66 10.62
N SER A 248 25.79 -14.71 10.96
CA SER A 248 27.07 -14.43 10.29
C SER A 248 28.25 -14.68 11.22
N TYR A 249 29.28 -15.38 10.72
CA TYR A 249 30.50 -15.70 11.48
C TYR A 249 31.72 -15.85 10.57
N ILE A 250 32.91 -15.90 11.16
CA ILE A 250 34.18 -16.19 10.51
C ILE A 250 34.70 -17.51 11.08
N SER A 251 35.07 -18.44 10.21
CA SER A 251 35.71 -19.71 10.56
C SER A 251 36.88 -19.92 9.60
N ASN A 252 38.06 -20.22 10.14
CA ASN A 252 39.30 -20.40 9.36
C ASN A 252 39.62 -19.24 8.39
N GLU A 253 39.44 -17.99 8.84
CA GLU A 253 39.64 -16.76 8.06
C GLU A 253 38.61 -16.51 6.94
N GLU A 254 37.58 -17.36 6.79
CA GLU A 254 36.51 -17.21 5.80
C GLU A 254 35.22 -16.74 6.47
N SER A 255 34.52 -15.79 5.83
CA SER A 255 33.20 -15.31 6.26
C SER A 255 32.12 -16.28 5.80
N LYS A 256 31.24 -16.69 6.72
CA LYS A 256 30.20 -17.69 6.52
C LYS A 256 28.86 -17.20 7.08
N THR A 257 27.79 -17.76 6.56
CA THR A 257 26.42 -17.47 7.03
C THR A 257 25.61 -18.75 7.20
N VAL A 258 24.72 -18.80 8.20
CA VAL A 258 23.71 -19.85 8.36
C VAL A 258 22.33 -19.22 8.40
N ASN A 259 21.38 -19.77 7.65
CA ASN A 259 20.02 -19.26 7.59
C ASN A 259 19.02 -20.25 8.19
N LYS A 260 17.96 -19.73 8.83
CA LYS A 260 16.88 -20.56 9.39
C LYS A 260 15.54 -19.86 9.24
N SER A 261 14.55 -20.60 8.74
CA SER A 261 13.16 -20.11 8.67
C SER A 261 12.31 -20.71 9.78
N VAL A 262 11.43 -19.91 10.38
CA VAL A 262 10.41 -20.38 11.32
C VAL A 262 9.14 -19.55 11.21
N SER A 263 7.99 -20.20 11.44
CA SER A 263 6.71 -19.51 11.47
C SER A 263 6.65 -18.48 12.60
N GLY A 264 6.24 -17.27 12.24
CA GLY A 264 6.08 -16.13 13.13
C GLY A 264 4.92 -16.32 14.11
N LYS A 265 5.06 -15.68 15.27
CA LYS A 265 4.07 -15.64 16.35
C LYS A 265 4.02 -14.23 16.92
N THR A 266 2.90 -13.87 17.55
CA THR A 266 2.85 -12.64 18.33
C THR A 266 3.93 -12.62 19.41
N ILE A 267 4.75 -11.58 19.39
CA ILE A 267 5.80 -11.32 20.37
C ILE A 267 5.27 -10.29 21.34
N SER A 268 5.01 -10.71 22.57
CA SER A 268 4.57 -9.81 23.64
C SER A 268 5.77 -9.27 24.43
N ARG A 269 5.57 -8.16 25.14
CA ARG A 269 6.56 -7.67 26.12
C ARG A 269 7.00 -8.77 27.09
N ASN A 270 8.22 -8.65 27.59
CA ASN A 270 8.86 -9.61 28.49
C ASN A 270 8.92 -11.06 27.96
N THR A 271 9.01 -11.22 26.63
CA THR A 271 9.14 -12.52 25.97
C THR A 271 10.56 -12.70 25.42
N PHE A 272 11.16 -13.85 25.69
CA PHE A 272 12.43 -14.27 25.10
C PHE A 272 12.18 -15.48 24.21
N ILE A 273 12.47 -15.33 22.92
CA ILE A 273 12.30 -16.40 21.94
C ILE A 273 13.68 -16.98 21.68
N THR A 274 13.93 -18.17 22.20
CA THR A 274 15.23 -18.84 22.08
C THR A 274 15.30 -19.66 20.80
N GLY A 275 16.42 -19.58 20.10
CA GLY A 275 16.75 -20.45 18.98
C GLY A 275 18.22 -20.84 19.01
N THR A 276 18.53 -22.07 18.63
CA THR A 276 19.91 -22.56 18.55
C THR A 276 20.34 -22.71 17.09
N PHE A 277 21.56 -22.26 16.81
CA PHE A 277 22.37 -22.54 15.64
C PHE A 277 23.49 -23.50 16.06
N THR A 278 23.30 -24.79 15.76
CA THR A 278 24.29 -25.84 16.06
C THR A 278 25.22 -26.03 14.87
N LEU A 279 26.53 -26.00 15.13
CA LEU A 279 27.62 -26.15 14.17
C LEU A 279 28.42 -27.43 14.49
N GLU A 280 28.06 -28.60 13.98
CA GLU A 280 28.86 -29.85 14.10
C GLU A 280 29.55 -30.18 12.78
N GLU A 281 30.57 -31.05 12.75
CA GLU A 281 31.13 -31.61 11.49
C GLU A 281 30.07 -32.23 10.56
N SER A 282 28.95 -32.75 11.10
CA SER A 282 27.79 -33.24 10.34
C SER A 282 26.75 -32.16 10.03
N THR A 283 26.66 -31.07 10.81
CA THR A 283 25.84 -29.88 10.51
C THR A 283 26.57 -28.87 9.62
N ILE A 284 27.89 -29.03 9.44
CA ILE A 284 28.68 -28.63 8.26
C ILE A 284 28.27 -29.46 7.01
N GLY A 285 27.30 -30.37 7.18
CA GLY A 285 26.54 -31.01 6.11
C GLY A 285 25.10 -30.50 5.95
N GLY A 286 24.74 -29.34 6.50
CA GLY A 286 23.42 -28.69 6.32
C GLY A 286 23.45 -27.36 5.56
N ASP A 287 24.61 -26.71 5.55
CA ASP A 287 25.16 -25.97 4.41
C ASP A 287 26.55 -26.58 4.23
N THR A 288 26.68 -27.59 3.37
CA THR A 288 27.99 -27.81 2.79
C THR A 288 28.37 -26.50 2.08
N GLU A 289 29.33 -25.75 2.62
CA GLU A 289 30.42 -25.20 1.80
C GLU A 289 31.25 -26.34 1.17
N GLY A 290 30.59 -27.40 0.71
CA GLY A 290 30.97 -28.08 -0.50
C GLY A 290 30.50 -27.13 -1.58
N TYR A 291 31.32 -26.11 -1.84
CA TYR A 291 31.16 -25.35 -3.05
C TYR A 291 31.03 -26.35 -4.20
N VAL A 292 29.89 -26.35 -4.88
CA VAL A 292 29.78 -27.14 -6.10
C VAL A 292 30.67 -26.47 -7.13
N SER A 293 31.61 -27.25 -7.65
CA SER A 293 32.56 -26.81 -8.68
C SER A 293 32.28 -27.50 -10.01
N THR A 294 31.51 -28.58 -9.98
CA THR A 294 31.22 -29.43 -11.15
C THR A 294 29.74 -29.74 -11.27
N ALA A 295 29.32 -30.14 -12.47
CA ALA A 295 27.95 -30.54 -12.74
C ALA A 295 27.57 -31.82 -11.97
N GLU A 296 28.51 -32.77 -11.82
CA GLU A 296 28.29 -34.00 -11.08
C GLU A 296 28.01 -33.75 -9.59
N GLU A 297 28.71 -32.78 -8.98
CA GLU A 297 28.49 -32.38 -7.58
C GLU A 297 27.11 -31.73 -7.41
N LEU A 298 26.74 -30.79 -8.30
CA LEU A 298 25.42 -30.16 -8.26
C LEU A 298 24.29 -31.20 -8.41
N VAL A 299 24.39 -32.09 -9.38
CA VAL A 299 23.38 -33.15 -9.60
C VAL A 299 23.31 -34.10 -8.41
N SER A 300 24.44 -34.43 -7.80
CA SER A 300 24.48 -35.29 -6.60
C SER A 300 23.83 -34.59 -5.40
N ALA A 301 24.09 -33.30 -5.21
CA ALA A 301 23.48 -32.51 -4.15
C ALA A 301 21.95 -32.44 -4.29
N LEU A 302 21.45 -32.16 -5.50
CA LEU A 302 20.01 -32.12 -5.77
C LEU A 302 19.32 -33.50 -5.64
N ALA A 303 20.09 -34.59 -5.64
CA ALA A 303 19.60 -35.96 -5.49
C ALA A 303 19.74 -36.52 -4.06
N SER A 304 20.18 -35.74 -3.07
CA SER A 304 20.48 -36.22 -1.71
C SER A 304 19.26 -36.79 -0.98
N GLY A 305 18.07 -36.31 -1.31
CA GLY A 305 16.82 -36.65 -0.61
C GLY A 305 16.60 -35.82 0.67
N ASP A 306 17.40 -34.79 0.89
CA ASP A 306 17.25 -33.90 2.04
C ASP A 306 15.98 -33.07 1.95
N ALA A 307 15.41 -32.76 3.12
CA ALA A 307 14.18 -31.97 3.22
C ALA A 307 14.39 -30.50 2.78
N GLN A 308 15.63 -30.02 2.83
CA GLN A 308 16.06 -28.71 2.38
C GLN A 308 17.46 -28.82 1.80
N ILE A 309 17.67 -28.28 0.60
CA ILE A 309 18.94 -28.33 -0.11
C ILE A 309 19.43 -26.91 -0.31
N SER A 310 20.62 -26.61 0.17
CA SER A 310 21.30 -25.34 -0.05
C SER A 310 22.64 -25.60 -0.72
N VAL A 311 22.89 -24.90 -1.83
CA VAL A 311 24.07 -25.11 -2.67
C VAL A 311 24.70 -23.76 -3.00
N THR A 312 26.01 -23.64 -2.74
CA THR A 312 26.82 -22.48 -3.14
C THR A 312 27.81 -22.86 -4.23
N PHE A 313 27.94 -22.04 -5.27
CA PHE A 313 28.81 -22.33 -6.42
C PHE A 313 30.21 -21.76 -6.21
N ALA A 314 31.27 -22.55 -6.48
CA ALA A 314 32.65 -22.02 -6.52
C ALA A 314 33.08 -21.59 -7.93
N ASN A 315 32.46 -22.19 -8.96
CA ASN A 315 32.84 -22.00 -10.34
C ASN A 315 31.59 -21.91 -11.22
N ASN A 316 31.78 -21.50 -12.46
CA ASN A 316 30.77 -21.70 -13.50
C ASN A 316 30.51 -23.20 -13.68
N ILE A 317 29.24 -23.61 -13.68
CA ILE A 317 28.82 -25.00 -13.86
C ILE A 317 27.98 -25.11 -15.13
N GLU A 318 28.27 -26.12 -15.94
CA GLU A 318 27.50 -26.46 -17.13
C GLU A 318 26.91 -27.88 -16.99
N VAL A 319 25.60 -27.95 -16.87
CA VAL A 319 24.83 -29.20 -16.86
C VAL A 319 24.35 -29.47 -18.28
N SER A 320 24.72 -30.63 -18.83
CA SER A 320 24.42 -30.98 -20.24
C SER A 320 22.93 -31.19 -20.54
N GLY A 321 22.09 -31.35 -19.52
CA GLY A 321 20.64 -31.59 -19.61
C GLY A 321 19.81 -30.57 -18.83
N GLY A 322 18.52 -30.86 -18.67
CA GLY A 322 17.64 -30.12 -17.77
C GLY A 322 17.91 -30.48 -16.31
N ILE A 323 17.66 -29.53 -15.41
CA ILE A 323 17.78 -29.71 -13.96
C ILE A 323 16.38 -29.79 -13.37
N THR A 324 16.04 -30.89 -12.69
CA THR A 324 14.83 -30.97 -11.88
C THR A 324 15.16 -30.63 -10.43
N LEU A 325 14.52 -29.61 -9.90
CA LEU A 325 14.70 -29.17 -8.52
C LEU A 325 13.75 -29.96 -7.60
N PRO A 326 14.24 -30.50 -6.47
CA PRO A 326 13.39 -31.01 -5.41
C PRO A 326 12.64 -29.86 -4.70
N SER A 327 11.79 -30.20 -3.73
CA SER A 327 10.82 -29.25 -3.18
C SER A 327 11.43 -28.03 -2.53
N ASN A 328 12.53 -28.14 -1.77
CA ASN A 328 13.10 -27.00 -1.05
C ASN A 328 14.55 -26.82 -1.45
N VAL A 329 14.82 -25.85 -2.32
CA VAL A 329 16.16 -25.64 -2.88
C VAL A 329 16.54 -24.18 -2.82
N SER A 330 17.74 -23.90 -2.29
CA SER A 330 18.42 -22.62 -2.41
C SER A 330 19.70 -22.79 -3.21
N LEU A 331 19.82 -22.11 -4.34
CA LEU A 331 21.02 -22.07 -5.18
C LEU A 331 21.63 -20.67 -5.07
N ASN A 332 22.74 -20.54 -4.34
CA ASN A 332 23.56 -19.34 -4.36
C ASN A 332 24.65 -19.50 -5.44
N LEU A 333 24.51 -18.76 -6.53
CA LEU A 333 25.45 -18.82 -7.64
C LEU A 333 26.76 -18.10 -7.32
N ASN A 334 26.83 -17.27 -6.27
CA ASN A 334 28.04 -16.61 -5.78
C ASN A 334 28.86 -15.89 -6.88
N GLY A 335 28.15 -15.17 -7.75
CA GLY A 335 28.71 -14.47 -8.91
C GLY A 335 29.01 -15.36 -10.13
N ASN A 336 28.84 -16.68 -10.02
CA ASN A 336 29.10 -17.63 -11.09
C ASN A 336 27.90 -17.83 -12.03
N LYS A 337 28.15 -18.55 -13.12
CA LYS A 337 27.17 -18.93 -14.12
C LYS A 337 26.79 -20.42 -14.01
N LEU A 338 25.50 -20.69 -13.84
CA LEU A 338 24.89 -22.00 -14.11
C LEU A 338 24.40 -22.03 -15.56
N THR A 339 24.82 -23.02 -16.34
CA THR A 339 24.26 -23.29 -17.67
C THR A 339 23.54 -24.63 -17.66
N ALA A 340 22.29 -24.68 -18.11
CA ALA A 340 21.49 -25.91 -18.20
C ALA A 340 20.58 -25.87 -19.44
N GLN A 341 19.97 -26.99 -19.84
CA GLN A 341 18.97 -26.93 -20.91
C GLN A 341 17.68 -26.24 -20.46
N SER A 342 17.27 -26.48 -19.22
CA SER A 342 16.11 -25.94 -18.52
C SER A 342 16.25 -26.18 -17.01
N ILE A 343 15.45 -25.49 -16.21
CA ILE A 343 15.27 -25.73 -14.76
C ILE A 343 13.79 -26.02 -14.52
N HIS A 344 13.48 -27.14 -13.89
CA HIS A 344 12.13 -27.64 -13.70
C HIS A 344 11.81 -27.82 -12.22
N ALA A 345 10.74 -27.20 -11.75
CA ALA A 345 10.13 -27.46 -10.46
C ALA A 345 8.85 -28.27 -10.66
N ALA A 346 8.85 -29.53 -10.21
CA ALA A 346 7.78 -30.49 -10.53
C ALA A 346 7.00 -30.97 -9.30
N ASN A 347 7.27 -30.44 -8.11
CA ASN A 347 6.59 -30.82 -6.87
C ASN A 347 5.75 -29.66 -6.35
N ASP A 348 4.55 -29.94 -5.85
CA ASP A 348 3.71 -28.91 -5.22
C ASP A 348 4.35 -28.41 -3.92
N ASN A 349 4.01 -27.18 -3.53
CA ASN A 349 4.49 -26.55 -2.29
C ASN A 349 6.02 -26.44 -2.23
N SER A 350 6.68 -26.34 -3.38
CA SER A 350 8.12 -26.19 -3.44
C SER A 350 8.53 -24.76 -3.07
N VAL A 351 9.64 -24.59 -2.37
CA VAL A 351 10.29 -23.30 -2.11
C VAL A 351 11.65 -23.30 -2.80
N ILE A 352 11.77 -22.52 -3.87
CA ILE A 352 12.97 -22.45 -4.70
C ILE A 352 13.51 -21.02 -4.66
N ALA A 353 14.78 -20.89 -4.32
CA ALA A 353 15.52 -19.64 -4.37
C ALA A 353 16.76 -19.81 -5.27
N ILE A 354 16.99 -18.86 -6.17
CA ILE A 354 18.23 -18.74 -6.93
C ILE A 354 18.74 -17.33 -6.71
N THR A 355 20.00 -17.20 -6.29
CA THR A 355 20.57 -15.90 -5.91
C THR A 355 21.94 -15.65 -6.52
N ASN A 356 22.29 -14.37 -6.70
CA ASN A 356 23.64 -13.87 -6.93
C ASN A 356 24.41 -14.50 -8.09
N GLY A 357 24.02 -14.28 -9.34
CA GLY A 357 24.82 -14.77 -10.48
C GLY A 357 24.06 -14.84 -11.78
N THR A 358 24.47 -15.74 -12.67
CA THR A 358 23.83 -15.91 -13.99
C THR A 358 23.29 -17.32 -14.15
N VAL A 359 22.03 -17.46 -14.58
CA VAL A 359 21.49 -18.71 -15.10
C VAL A 359 21.35 -18.56 -16.61
N GLY A 360 22.13 -19.32 -17.38
CA GLY A 360 22.02 -19.36 -18.84
C GLY A 360 21.40 -20.66 -19.32
N PHE A 361 20.76 -20.61 -20.49
CA PHE A 361 20.12 -21.80 -21.06
C PHE A 361 20.70 -22.24 -22.42
N SER A 362 20.74 -23.55 -22.64
CA SER A 362 21.21 -24.18 -23.88
C SER A 362 20.15 -25.04 -24.59
N GLY A 363 18.95 -25.14 -24.02
CA GLY A 363 17.84 -25.92 -24.57
C GLY A 363 17.04 -25.21 -25.67
N THR A 364 15.90 -25.79 -26.03
CA THR A 364 14.95 -25.20 -27.01
C THR A 364 13.57 -24.89 -26.40
N GLY A 365 13.31 -25.34 -25.17
CA GLY A 365 12.05 -25.13 -24.46
C GLY A 365 12.04 -23.84 -23.66
N ASN A 366 11.33 -23.85 -22.53
CA ASN A 366 11.32 -22.78 -21.56
C ASN A 366 12.59 -22.85 -20.67
N GLY A 367 12.96 -21.72 -20.07
CA GLY A 367 14.10 -21.62 -19.16
C GLY A 367 13.80 -22.25 -17.81
N VAL A 368 12.97 -21.57 -17.02
CA VAL A 368 12.45 -22.07 -15.74
C VAL A 368 10.99 -22.47 -15.92
N GLU A 369 10.64 -23.69 -15.53
CA GLU A 369 9.27 -24.21 -15.60
C GLU A 369 8.79 -24.62 -14.20
N LEU A 370 7.70 -23.99 -13.74
CA LEU A 370 6.99 -24.40 -12.54
C LEU A 370 5.80 -25.26 -12.95
N SER A 371 6.04 -26.56 -13.09
CA SER A 371 5.04 -27.59 -13.44
C SER A 371 4.41 -28.19 -12.18
N ALA A 372 4.02 -27.33 -11.26
CA ALA A 372 3.46 -27.66 -9.94
C ALA A 372 2.69 -26.48 -9.37
N GLY A 373 1.85 -26.73 -8.36
CA GLY A 373 1.03 -25.71 -7.69
C GLY A 373 1.59 -25.25 -6.35
N ASN A 374 1.10 -24.11 -5.86
CA ASN A 374 1.41 -23.52 -4.55
C ASN A 374 2.91 -23.39 -4.23
N SER A 375 3.75 -23.28 -5.25
CA SER A 375 5.21 -23.21 -5.11
C SER A 375 5.72 -21.78 -5.17
N THR A 376 6.83 -21.51 -4.51
CA THR A 376 7.52 -20.22 -4.51
C THR A 376 8.80 -20.31 -5.32
N LEU A 377 8.99 -19.40 -6.27
CA LEU A 377 10.25 -19.16 -6.97
C LEU A 377 10.76 -17.76 -6.63
N THR A 378 11.95 -17.67 -6.06
CA THR A 378 12.64 -16.41 -5.79
C THR A 378 13.90 -16.30 -6.65
N LEU A 379 14.03 -15.20 -7.39
CA LEU A 379 15.24 -14.79 -8.07
C LEU A 379 15.72 -13.47 -7.45
N ASP A 380 16.91 -13.44 -6.86
CA ASP A 380 17.48 -12.20 -6.29
C ASP A 380 18.93 -11.99 -6.72
N GLY A 381 19.23 -10.85 -7.34
CA GLY A 381 20.56 -10.58 -7.91
C GLY A 381 20.93 -11.55 -9.03
N VAL A 382 19.94 -12.06 -9.78
CA VAL A 382 20.14 -13.07 -10.84
C VAL A 382 19.98 -12.46 -12.23
N THR A 383 20.92 -12.76 -13.12
CA THR A 383 20.72 -12.62 -14.57
C THR A 383 20.22 -13.95 -15.13
N LEU A 384 18.95 -14.02 -15.49
CA LEU A 384 18.32 -15.13 -16.18
C LEU A 384 18.45 -14.92 -17.70
N ASP A 385 19.42 -15.57 -18.33
CA ASP A 385 19.74 -15.46 -19.75
C ASP A 385 19.11 -16.58 -20.58
N ALA A 386 17.87 -16.34 -21.02
CA ALA A 386 17.08 -17.14 -21.94
C ALA A 386 17.07 -16.56 -23.37
N SER A 387 18.06 -15.72 -23.72
CA SER A 387 18.16 -15.10 -25.05
C SER A 387 18.40 -16.11 -26.19
N SER A 388 18.88 -17.31 -25.86
CA SER A 388 19.09 -18.41 -26.79
C SER A 388 17.82 -19.26 -27.02
N LEU A 389 16.85 -19.20 -26.11
CA LEU A 389 15.69 -20.10 -26.12
C LEU A 389 14.65 -19.68 -27.16
N SER A 390 13.95 -20.68 -27.69
CA SER A 390 12.70 -20.45 -28.45
C SER A 390 11.46 -20.38 -27.55
N GLY A 391 11.52 -20.90 -26.32
CA GLY A 391 10.47 -20.79 -25.32
C GLY A 391 10.65 -19.60 -24.38
N THR A 392 9.75 -19.51 -23.40
CA THR A 392 9.68 -18.41 -22.42
C THR A 392 10.80 -18.52 -21.38
N ALA A 393 11.31 -17.40 -20.87
CA ALA A 393 12.33 -17.45 -19.81
C ALA A 393 11.79 -18.08 -18.52
N ILE A 394 10.57 -17.72 -18.10
CA ILE A 394 9.87 -18.31 -16.96
C ILE A 394 8.45 -18.70 -17.38
N CYS A 395 8.09 -19.97 -17.27
CA CYS A 395 6.74 -20.48 -17.45
C CYS A 395 6.22 -21.01 -16.11
N SER A 396 5.06 -20.53 -15.65
CA SER A 396 4.42 -21.02 -14.44
C SER A 396 3.03 -21.57 -14.73
N GLY A 397 2.78 -22.79 -14.25
CA GLY A 397 1.53 -23.50 -14.47
C GLY A 397 1.40 -24.09 -15.87
N SER A 398 0.22 -24.64 -16.15
CA SER A 398 -0.17 -25.11 -17.48
C SER A 398 -1.68 -25.11 -17.69
N ASN A 399 -2.14 -24.74 -18.89
CA ASN A 399 -3.58 -24.77 -19.22
C ASN A 399 -4.19 -26.18 -19.17
N ASP A 400 -3.37 -27.22 -19.36
CA ASP A 400 -3.81 -28.61 -19.27
C ASP A 400 -3.90 -29.11 -17.82
N TYR A 401 -3.32 -28.37 -16.87
CA TYR A 401 -3.19 -28.75 -15.45
C TYR A 401 -3.59 -27.58 -14.52
N PRO A 402 -4.89 -27.34 -14.31
CA PRO A 402 -5.39 -26.25 -13.47
C PRO A 402 -4.92 -26.32 -12.00
N GLU A 403 -4.54 -27.51 -11.51
CA GLU A 403 -3.97 -27.72 -10.18
C GLU A 403 -2.59 -27.09 -9.98
N TRP A 404 -1.89 -26.74 -11.07
CA TRP A 404 -0.57 -26.07 -11.01
C TRP A 404 -0.68 -24.56 -10.76
N ALA A 405 -1.83 -24.07 -10.30
CA ALA A 405 -2.05 -22.67 -9.92
C ALA A 405 -1.50 -22.33 -8.52
N GLY A 406 -1.59 -21.05 -8.13
CA GLY A 406 -1.26 -20.59 -6.78
C GLY A 406 0.22 -20.35 -6.52
N ASN A 407 1.07 -20.49 -7.54
CA ASN A 407 2.50 -20.19 -7.40
C ASN A 407 2.77 -18.72 -7.07
N MET A 408 3.84 -18.49 -6.31
CA MET A 408 4.38 -17.18 -5.98
C MET A 408 5.73 -17.01 -6.66
N ILE A 409 5.87 -16.00 -7.50
CA ILE A 409 7.10 -15.71 -8.23
C ILE A 409 7.59 -14.34 -7.78
N VAL A 410 8.81 -14.30 -7.24
CA VAL A 410 9.43 -13.10 -6.69
C VAL A 410 10.73 -12.86 -7.43
N ILE A 411 10.88 -11.69 -8.07
CA ILE A 411 12.07 -11.32 -8.83
C ILE A 411 12.58 -9.98 -8.33
N ARG A 412 13.79 -9.96 -7.76
CA ARG A 412 14.40 -8.78 -7.16
C ARG A 412 15.78 -8.54 -7.73
N ASN A 413 16.13 -7.27 -7.98
CA ASN A 413 17.47 -6.85 -8.39
C ASN A 413 18.03 -7.69 -9.57
N SER A 414 17.15 -8.19 -10.43
CA SER A 414 17.44 -9.25 -11.38
C SER A 414 17.23 -8.77 -12.80
N THR A 415 17.83 -9.48 -13.76
CA THR A 415 17.63 -9.23 -15.18
C THR A 415 17.14 -10.51 -15.85
N VAL A 416 16.00 -10.46 -16.52
CA VAL A 416 15.50 -11.54 -17.37
C VAL A 416 15.69 -11.15 -18.83
N ASN A 417 16.52 -11.91 -19.55
CA ASN A 417 16.72 -11.73 -20.99
C ASN A 417 16.04 -12.87 -21.73
N ALA A 418 15.04 -12.57 -22.55
CA ALA A 418 14.27 -13.56 -23.28
C ALA A 418 14.20 -13.22 -24.78
N LYS A 419 14.38 -14.21 -25.64
CA LYS A 419 14.08 -14.06 -27.07
C LYS A 419 12.57 -14.20 -27.37
N ALA A 420 11.85 -14.99 -26.57
CA ALA A 420 10.40 -15.10 -26.64
C ALA A 420 9.76 -14.22 -25.55
N ALA A 421 8.77 -14.75 -24.82
CA ALA A 421 8.21 -14.07 -23.68
C ALA A 421 9.18 -14.10 -22.47
N GLY A 422 9.18 -13.04 -21.67
CA GLY A 422 9.90 -13.01 -20.40
C GLY A 422 9.26 -13.96 -19.39
N ILE A 423 7.99 -13.71 -19.08
CA ILE A 423 7.21 -14.49 -18.11
C ILE A 423 5.85 -14.85 -18.72
N LEU A 424 5.52 -16.13 -18.70
CA LEU A 424 4.23 -16.68 -19.07
C LEU A 424 3.57 -17.27 -17.82
N LEU A 425 2.38 -16.75 -17.50
CA LEU A 425 1.53 -17.23 -16.43
C LEU A 425 0.37 -18.02 -17.05
N GLU A 426 0.32 -19.32 -16.82
CA GLU A 426 -0.78 -20.19 -17.21
C GLU A 426 -1.54 -20.62 -15.95
N ASN A 427 -2.80 -20.20 -15.80
CA ASN A 427 -3.60 -20.15 -14.55
C ASN A 427 -3.33 -18.91 -13.67
N ALA A 428 -3.90 -18.89 -12.45
CA ALA A 428 -3.78 -17.79 -11.50
C ALA A 428 -2.55 -17.95 -10.59
N HIS A 429 -1.71 -16.92 -10.57
CA HIS A 429 -0.48 -16.85 -9.79
C HIS A 429 -0.32 -15.49 -9.11
N ASN A 430 0.66 -15.40 -8.20
CA ASN A 430 1.15 -14.15 -7.65
C ASN A 430 2.54 -13.87 -8.23
N LEU A 431 2.71 -12.73 -8.89
CA LEU A 431 3.98 -12.28 -9.45
C LEU A 431 4.36 -10.94 -8.81
N THR A 432 5.52 -10.88 -8.16
CA THR A 432 6.10 -9.66 -7.62
C THR A 432 7.47 -9.43 -8.24
N ILE A 433 7.68 -8.26 -8.83
CA ILE A 433 8.95 -7.88 -9.42
C ILE A 433 9.36 -6.51 -8.87
N GLU A 434 10.60 -6.41 -8.38
CA GLU A 434 11.13 -5.21 -7.75
C GLU A 434 12.54 -4.91 -8.29
N ASN A 435 12.81 -3.66 -8.66
CA ASN A 435 14.13 -3.18 -9.10
C ASN A 435 14.79 -4.06 -10.17
N SER A 436 13.99 -4.62 -11.09
CA SER A 436 14.45 -5.63 -12.03
C SER A 436 14.18 -5.23 -13.47
N THR A 437 14.93 -5.84 -14.40
CA THR A 437 14.83 -5.61 -15.83
C THR A 437 14.32 -6.85 -16.56
N ILE A 438 13.37 -6.69 -17.48
CA ILE A 438 12.92 -7.75 -18.39
C ILE A 438 13.14 -7.26 -19.82
N ASN A 439 14.05 -7.91 -20.53
CA ASN A 439 14.24 -7.76 -21.96
C ASN A 439 13.55 -8.92 -22.67
N HIS A 440 12.66 -8.64 -23.63
CA HIS A 440 11.88 -9.68 -24.31
C HIS A 440 11.83 -9.49 -25.83
N GLY A 441 11.66 -10.57 -26.58
CA GLY A 441 11.42 -10.52 -28.02
C GLY A 441 9.96 -10.80 -28.42
N TYR A 442 9.14 -11.31 -27.49
CA TYR A 442 7.69 -11.39 -27.64
C TYR A 442 6.99 -10.45 -26.65
N PHE A 443 6.34 -10.95 -25.59
CA PHE A 443 5.81 -10.14 -24.49
C PHE A 443 6.71 -10.16 -23.25
N GLY A 444 6.78 -9.08 -22.48
CA GLY A 444 7.54 -9.07 -21.23
C GLY A 444 6.90 -9.97 -20.18
N ILE A 445 5.64 -9.70 -19.86
CA ILE A 445 4.79 -10.51 -18.98
C ILE A 445 3.50 -10.81 -19.73
N THR A 446 3.10 -12.07 -19.78
CA THR A 446 1.85 -12.44 -20.45
C THR A 446 1.04 -13.51 -19.73
N GLN A 447 -0.27 -13.35 -19.84
CA GLN A 447 -1.27 -14.34 -19.47
C GLN A 447 -2.38 -14.30 -20.52
N ASN A 448 -2.78 -15.47 -21.03
CA ASN A 448 -3.82 -15.58 -22.07
C ASN A 448 -4.64 -16.87 -21.87
N GLY A 449 -5.88 -16.89 -22.37
CA GLY A 449 -6.76 -18.07 -22.38
C GLY A 449 -7.97 -17.97 -21.44
N GLU A 450 -8.56 -19.13 -21.12
CA GLU A 450 -9.71 -19.26 -20.21
C GLU A 450 -9.27 -19.44 -18.74
N ASN A 451 -8.28 -18.66 -18.33
CA ASN A 451 -7.61 -18.81 -17.05
C ASN A 451 -8.19 -17.86 -15.98
N PRO A 452 -8.25 -18.26 -14.69
CA PRO A 452 -8.43 -17.32 -13.60
C PRO A 452 -7.29 -16.29 -13.57
N GLY A 453 -7.60 -15.02 -13.26
CA GLY A 453 -6.62 -13.95 -13.27
C GLY A 453 -5.55 -14.04 -12.19
N SER A 454 -4.32 -13.64 -12.57
CA SER A 454 -3.18 -13.51 -11.67
C SER A 454 -3.15 -12.15 -10.97
N SER A 455 -2.48 -12.09 -9.83
CA SER A 455 -2.10 -10.86 -9.15
C SER A 455 -0.65 -10.52 -9.48
N ILE A 456 -0.42 -9.36 -10.08
CA ILE A 456 0.88 -8.93 -10.59
C ILE A 456 1.21 -7.57 -10.00
N THR A 457 2.35 -7.48 -9.31
CA THR A 457 2.89 -6.25 -8.72
C THR A 457 4.29 -5.98 -9.26
N LEU A 458 4.49 -4.80 -9.83
CA LEU A 458 5.76 -4.33 -10.36
C LEU A 458 6.17 -3.04 -9.65
N LYS A 459 7.38 -3.00 -9.09
CA LYS A 459 7.96 -1.81 -8.47
C LYS A 459 9.29 -1.46 -9.10
N ASN A 460 9.40 -0.26 -9.66
CA ASN A 460 10.62 0.26 -10.28
C ASN A 460 11.25 -0.73 -11.29
N CYS A 461 10.42 -1.31 -12.15
CA CYS A 461 10.84 -2.31 -13.13
C CYS A 461 11.07 -1.68 -14.50
N ASN A 462 12.06 -2.19 -15.23
CA ASN A 462 12.29 -1.82 -16.63
C ASN A 462 11.93 -2.99 -17.54
N ILE A 463 10.84 -2.88 -18.29
CA ILE A 463 10.40 -3.90 -19.24
C ILE A 463 10.50 -3.33 -20.65
N SER A 464 11.27 -3.98 -21.51
CA SER A 464 11.46 -3.50 -22.89
C SER A 464 11.59 -4.64 -23.89
N GLY A 465 10.95 -4.49 -25.03
CA GLY A 465 11.03 -5.47 -26.11
C GLY A 465 10.14 -5.16 -27.30
N THR A 466 10.04 -6.14 -28.19
CA THR A 466 9.40 -5.95 -29.50
C THR A 466 7.90 -5.70 -29.40
N TYR A 467 7.13 -6.61 -28.79
CA TYR A 467 5.68 -6.46 -28.65
C TYR A 467 5.33 -5.79 -27.31
N SER A 468 4.08 -5.92 -26.85
CA SER A 468 3.66 -5.31 -25.59
C SER A 468 4.53 -5.76 -24.41
N GLY A 469 4.94 -4.80 -23.56
CA GLY A 469 5.69 -5.11 -22.34
C GLY A 469 4.87 -5.96 -21.38
N ILE A 470 3.58 -5.65 -21.28
CA ILE A 470 2.60 -6.44 -20.51
C ILE A 470 1.39 -6.73 -21.38
N TYR A 471 1.06 -8.01 -21.53
CA TYR A 471 -0.12 -8.47 -22.27
C TYR A 471 -0.96 -9.43 -21.41
N LEU A 472 -2.09 -8.97 -20.86
CA LEU A 472 -3.00 -9.78 -20.04
C LEU A 472 -4.36 -9.91 -20.73
N SER A 473 -4.72 -11.11 -21.17
CA SER A 473 -5.93 -11.36 -21.97
C SER A 473 -6.67 -12.61 -21.50
N ASN A 474 -7.30 -12.54 -20.33
CA ASN A 474 -8.19 -13.62 -19.86
C ASN A 474 -9.63 -13.45 -20.39
N HIS A 475 -10.29 -14.58 -20.65
CA HIS A 475 -11.64 -14.65 -21.20
C HIS A 475 -12.77 -14.63 -20.13
N ALA A 476 -14.01 -14.48 -20.61
CA ALA A 476 -15.23 -14.12 -19.86
C ALA A 476 -15.52 -14.89 -18.56
N THR A 477 -15.12 -16.15 -18.45
CA THR A 477 -15.46 -17.04 -17.31
C THR A 477 -14.44 -17.00 -16.16
N GLY A 478 -13.22 -16.53 -16.40
CA GLY A 478 -12.16 -16.44 -15.39
C GLY A 478 -12.30 -15.23 -14.46
N ALA A 479 -11.69 -15.29 -13.26
CA ALA A 479 -11.52 -14.11 -12.41
C ALA A 479 -10.70 -13.02 -13.11
N LYS A 480 -10.88 -11.75 -12.72
CA LYS A 480 -10.07 -10.64 -13.24
C LYS A 480 -8.61 -10.81 -12.85
N ASN A 481 -7.69 -10.34 -13.69
CA ASN A 481 -6.32 -10.10 -13.24
C ASN A 481 -6.27 -8.87 -12.32
N THR A 482 -5.25 -8.77 -11.49
CA THR A 482 -4.87 -7.52 -10.82
C THR A 482 -3.48 -7.13 -11.30
N LEU A 483 -3.32 -5.91 -11.80
CA LEU A 483 -2.03 -5.37 -12.21
C LEU A 483 -1.75 -4.06 -11.46
N LYS A 484 -0.66 -4.04 -10.70
CA LYS A 484 -0.16 -2.87 -9.99
C LYS A 484 1.24 -2.52 -10.49
N VAL A 485 1.42 -1.32 -11.01
CA VAL A 485 2.71 -0.81 -11.51
C VAL A 485 3.07 0.47 -10.77
N GLU A 486 4.20 0.46 -10.07
CA GLU A 486 4.72 1.58 -9.27
C GLU A 486 6.10 1.97 -9.79
N GLY A 487 6.17 3.05 -10.56
CA GLY A 487 7.42 3.54 -11.17
C GLY A 487 7.95 2.66 -12.29
N GLY A 488 9.20 2.90 -12.68
CA GLY A 488 9.88 2.14 -13.74
C GLY A 488 9.51 2.57 -15.16
N THR A 489 9.99 1.80 -16.15
CA THR A 489 9.79 2.05 -17.58
C THR A 489 9.24 0.80 -18.26
N ILE A 490 8.17 0.95 -19.05
CA ILE A 490 7.66 -0.11 -19.92
C ILE A 490 7.66 0.40 -21.35
N LEU A 491 8.39 -0.29 -22.23
CA LEU A 491 8.57 0.09 -23.63
C LEU A 491 8.17 -1.04 -24.56
N SER A 492 7.40 -0.69 -25.59
CA SER A 492 7.14 -1.55 -26.76
C SER A 492 7.71 -0.93 -28.03
N GLU A 493 8.39 -1.73 -28.85
CA GLU A 493 8.92 -1.29 -30.15
C GLU A 493 7.87 -1.32 -31.27
N GLU A 494 6.89 -2.22 -31.21
CA GLU A 494 5.90 -2.42 -32.29
C GLU A 494 4.43 -2.24 -31.86
N GLU A 495 4.08 -2.40 -30.58
CA GLU A 495 2.69 -2.40 -30.10
C GLU A 495 2.36 -1.25 -29.14
N SER A 496 1.83 -1.54 -27.95
CA SER A 496 1.54 -0.61 -26.87
C SER A 496 2.28 -1.08 -25.62
N ALA A 497 2.64 -0.19 -24.70
CA ALA A 497 3.44 -0.60 -23.54
C ALA A 497 2.69 -1.65 -22.67
N ILE A 498 1.40 -1.41 -22.43
CA ILE A 498 0.51 -2.31 -21.69
C ILE A 498 -0.77 -2.54 -22.51
N GLU A 499 -1.14 -3.80 -22.74
CA GLU A 499 -2.49 -4.18 -23.21
C GLU A 499 -3.11 -5.17 -22.22
N VAL A 500 -4.29 -4.81 -21.69
CA VAL A 500 -5.01 -5.63 -20.71
C VAL A 500 -6.48 -5.77 -21.06
N LYS A 501 -7.01 -6.95 -20.74
CA LYS A 501 -8.44 -7.29 -20.80
C LYS A 501 -8.85 -7.89 -19.47
N LYS A 502 -10.06 -7.57 -19.00
CA LYS A 502 -10.62 -8.11 -17.75
C LYS A 502 -9.63 -8.05 -16.57
N THR A 503 -9.19 -6.85 -16.23
CA THR A 503 -8.08 -6.62 -15.30
C THR A 503 -8.38 -5.41 -14.42
N ASP A 504 -8.26 -5.52 -13.11
CA ASP A 504 -8.19 -4.33 -12.26
C ASP A 504 -6.75 -3.79 -12.32
N ILE A 505 -6.57 -2.58 -12.85
CA ILE A 505 -5.26 -2.00 -13.17
C ILE A 505 -5.01 -0.69 -12.41
N SER A 506 -3.83 -0.60 -11.79
CA SER A 506 -3.31 0.64 -11.22
C SER A 506 -1.89 0.91 -11.73
N VAL A 507 -1.65 2.11 -12.25
CA VAL A 507 -0.32 2.53 -12.73
C VAL A 507 0.00 3.90 -12.13
N THR A 508 1.09 3.97 -11.37
CA THR A 508 1.54 5.19 -10.69
C THR A 508 3.00 5.48 -11.00
N GLY A 509 3.31 6.70 -11.46
CA GLY A 509 4.68 7.16 -11.61
C GLY A 509 5.51 6.46 -12.69
N ALA A 510 4.90 5.69 -13.59
CA ALA A 510 5.61 4.91 -14.61
C ALA A 510 5.84 5.71 -15.90
N THR A 511 6.93 5.39 -16.61
CA THR A 511 7.15 5.86 -17.99
C THR A 511 6.70 4.79 -18.98
N LEU A 512 5.68 5.08 -19.78
CA LEU A 512 5.06 4.16 -20.73
C LEU A 512 5.36 4.62 -22.16
N SER A 513 6.03 3.76 -22.92
CA SER A 513 6.55 4.13 -24.24
C SER A 513 6.10 3.18 -25.35
N SER A 514 5.75 3.75 -26.49
CA SER A 514 5.49 3.02 -27.73
C SER A 514 6.21 3.69 -28.89
N VAL A 515 6.97 2.92 -29.66
CA VAL A 515 7.70 3.39 -30.83
C VAL A 515 6.86 3.31 -32.11
N ALA A 516 5.66 2.71 -32.07
CA ALA A 516 4.75 2.70 -33.20
C ALA A 516 4.37 4.14 -33.64
N SER A 517 4.57 4.43 -34.93
CA SER A 517 4.42 5.78 -35.50
C SER A 517 2.98 6.21 -35.72
N GLU A 518 2.02 5.29 -35.61
CA GLU A 518 0.58 5.56 -35.76
C GLU A 518 -0.19 4.85 -34.65
N GLN A 519 -1.27 5.50 -34.20
CA GLN A 519 -2.23 4.90 -33.29
C GLN A 519 -3.33 4.20 -34.09
N THR A 520 -3.47 2.89 -33.89
CA THR A 520 -4.49 2.08 -34.55
C THR A 520 -5.29 1.28 -33.55
N TYR A 521 -6.54 1.03 -33.88
CA TYR A 521 -7.46 0.30 -33.05
C TYR A 521 -8.22 -0.72 -33.91
N SER A 522 -8.41 -1.93 -33.37
CA SER A 522 -9.12 -2.99 -34.07
C SER A 522 -10.05 -3.79 -33.16
N VAL A 523 -11.12 -4.30 -33.74
CA VAL A 523 -12.08 -5.22 -33.10
C VAL A 523 -12.20 -6.46 -33.96
N ASN A 524 -12.05 -7.63 -33.35
CA ASN A 524 -12.19 -8.93 -33.99
C ASN A 524 -12.87 -9.93 -33.05
N GLY A 525 -13.08 -11.18 -33.49
CA GLY A 525 -13.79 -12.20 -32.71
C GLY A 525 -13.23 -12.46 -31.30
N SER A 526 -11.96 -12.13 -31.05
CA SER A 526 -11.24 -12.31 -29.78
C SER A 526 -11.19 -11.02 -28.93
N GLY A 527 -12.05 -10.04 -29.24
CA GLY A 527 -12.14 -8.77 -28.53
C GLY A 527 -11.53 -7.60 -29.30
N SER A 528 -10.96 -6.65 -28.57
CA SER A 528 -10.33 -5.46 -29.13
C SER A 528 -8.83 -5.42 -28.87
N SER A 529 -8.08 -4.66 -29.66
CA SER A 529 -6.65 -4.38 -29.44
C SER A 529 -6.26 -2.97 -29.90
N GLY A 530 -5.10 -2.49 -29.44
CA GLY A 530 -4.59 -1.18 -29.79
C GLY A 530 -3.07 -1.13 -29.94
N THR A 531 -2.59 -0.40 -30.93
CA THR A 531 -1.16 -0.18 -31.19
C THR A 531 -0.86 1.31 -31.09
N GLY A 532 0.30 1.68 -30.54
CA GLY A 532 0.71 3.09 -30.44
C GLY A 532 0.33 3.79 -29.14
N TYR A 533 -0.18 3.07 -28.13
CA TYR A 533 -0.63 3.63 -26.87
C TYR A 533 0.32 3.30 -25.71
N GLY A 534 0.24 4.05 -24.62
CA GLY A 534 0.87 3.64 -23.36
C GLY A 534 0.08 2.50 -22.71
N ILE A 535 -1.25 2.64 -22.64
CA ILE A 535 -2.13 1.64 -22.06
C ILE A 535 -3.32 1.39 -22.99
N VAL A 536 -3.65 0.12 -23.21
CA VAL A 536 -4.85 -0.33 -23.90
C VAL A 536 -5.72 -1.13 -22.94
N LEU A 537 -6.90 -0.60 -22.64
CA LEU A 537 -7.96 -1.23 -21.87
C LEU A 537 -8.95 -1.86 -22.85
N ALA A 538 -8.70 -3.12 -23.20
CA ALA A 538 -9.40 -3.82 -24.27
C ALA A 538 -10.55 -4.70 -23.75
N GLY A 539 -11.62 -4.84 -24.55
CA GLY A 539 -12.64 -5.86 -24.30
C GLY A 539 -12.16 -7.24 -24.72
N TYR A 540 -12.56 -8.26 -23.96
CA TYR A 540 -12.23 -9.66 -24.24
C TYR A 540 -13.11 -10.30 -25.32
N VAL A 541 -14.23 -9.68 -25.69
CA VAL A 541 -15.10 -10.11 -26.80
C VAL A 541 -15.78 -8.89 -27.43
N VAL A 542 -16.13 -8.99 -28.70
CA VAL A 542 -16.86 -7.95 -29.44
C VAL A 542 -18.14 -7.56 -28.71
N GLY A 543 -18.41 -6.26 -28.62
CA GLY A 543 -19.64 -5.76 -27.99
C GLY A 543 -19.54 -5.65 -26.48
N THR A 544 -18.43 -6.09 -25.87
CA THR A 544 -18.24 -6.01 -24.41
C THR A 544 -17.21 -4.93 -24.08
N PRO A 545 -17.60 -3.87 -23.35
CA PRO A 545 -16.66 -2.85 -22.89
C PRO A 545 -15.51 -3.45 -22.06
N TYR A 546 -14.46 -2.66 -21.87
CA TYR A 546 -13.42 -3.03 -20.90
C TYR A 546 -14.03 -3.26 -19.51
N GLU A 547 -13.68 -4.40 -18.91
CA GLU A 547 -14.06 -4.79 -17.57
C GLU A 547 -12.84 -4.69 -16.65
N GLY A 548 -12.96 -3.92 -15.57
CA GLY A 548 -11.84 -3.67 -14.67
C GLY A 548 -11.92 -2.30 -14.03
N GLU A 549 -11.52 -2.22 -12.76
CA GLU A 549 -11.25 -0.94 -12.12
C GLU A 549 -9.93 -0.35 -12.62
N THR A 550 -9.86 0.97 -12.71
CA THR A 550 -8.72 1.67 -13.31
C THR A 550 -8.29 2.83 -12.43
N SER A 551 -6.99 2.93 -12.14
CA SER A 551 -6.39 4.08 -11.46
C SER A 551 -5.06 4.46 -12.11
N PHE A 552 -4.92 5.70 -12.55
CA PHE A 552 -3.72 6.19 -13.22
C PHE A 552 -3.28 7.50 -12.58
N THR A 553 -2.01 7.60 -12.19
CA THR A 553 -1.52 8.80 -11.49
C THR A 553 -0.07 9.08 -11.84
N ASN A 554 0.24 10.32 -12.21
CA ASN A 554 1.61 10.81 -12.46
C ASN A 554 2.41 9.96 -13.47
N ASN A 555 1.75 9.39 -14.48
CA ASN A 555 2.41 8.60 -15.52
C ASN A 555 2.96 9.51 -16.62
N THR A 556 4.06 9.10 -17.23
CA THR A 556 4.65 9.79 -18.39
C THR A 556 4.48 8.94 -19.64
N PHE A 557 3.88 9.51 -20.68
CA PHE A 557 3.70 8.84 -21.97
C PHE A 557 4.71 9.35 -23.00
N ILE A 558 5.51 8.43 -23.56
CA ILE A 558 6.46 8.73 -24.65
C ILE A 558 6.00 7.97 -25.90
N LEU A 559 5.19 8.62 -26.72
CA LEU A 559 4.52 7.97 -27.86
C LEU A 559 5.03 8.55 -29.19
N ALA A 560 5.53 7.69 -30.07
CA ALA A 560 6.05 8.09 -31.38
C ALA A 560 4.95 8.56 -32.36
N ALA A 561 3.67 8.35 -32.03
CA ALA A 561 2.52 8.81 -32.81
C ALA A 561 2.33 10.35 -32.82
N GLY A 562 3.10 11.10 -32.03
CA GLY A 562 3.17 12.57 -32.08
C GLY A 562 2.54 13.28 -30.88
N GLU A 563 2.55 14.61 -30.91
CA GLU A 563 2.16 15.47 -29.77
C GLU A 563 0.69 15.31 -29.33
N ASN A 564 -0.19 14.81 -30.21
CA ASN A 564 -1.61 14.59 -29.93
C ASN A 564 -1.94 13.11 -29.67
N ALA A 565 -0.94 12.26 -29.46
CA ALA A 565 -1.14 10.84 -29.22
C ALA A 565 -1.90 10.62 -27.90
N VAL A 566 -2.91 9.74 -27.95
CA VAL A 566 -3.69 9.36 -26.76
C VAL A 566 -2.85 8.45 -25.87
N GLY A 567 -2.66 8.81 -24.60
CA GLY A 567 -1.91 7.99 -23.64
C GLY A 567 -2.57 6.63 -23.39
N ILE A 568 -3.88 6.66 -23.13
CA ILE A 568 -4.67 5.52 -22.69
C ILE A 568 -5.91 5.35 -23.57
N LEU A 569 -6.09 4.16 -24.14
CA LEU A 569 -7.26 3.79 -24.92
C LEU A 569 -8.17 2.87 -24.11
N ARG A 570 -9.49 3.11 -24.14
CA ARG A 570 -10.52 2.24 -23.56
C ARG A 570 -11.54 1.79 -24.59
N TYR A 571 -11.82 0.49 -24.66
CA TYR A 571 -12.95 -0.01 -25.43
C TYR A 571 -14.27 0.17 -24.67
N ASP A 572 -15.24 0.82 -25.31
CA ASP A 572 -16.58 1.07 -24.74
C ASP A 572 -17.65 0.05 -25.16
N GLY A 573 -17.26 -1.01 -25.88
CA GLY A 573 -18.17 -2.00 -26.46
C GLY A 573 -18.49 -1.75 -27.93
N GLU A 574 -18.26 -0.55 -28.45
CA GLU A 574 -18.45 -0.22 -29.87
C GLU A 574 -17.15 0.24 -30.54
N LYS A 575 -16.37 1.10 -29.87
CA LYS A 575 -15.14 1.72 -30.38
C LYS A 575 -14.11 1.96 -29.27
N GLY A 576 -12.87 2.22 -29.67
CA GLY A 576 -11.85 2.76 -28.78
C GLY A 576 -12.12 4.24 -28.48
N ALA A 577 -12.02 4.63 -27.21
CA ALA A 577 -12.20 5.98 -26.71
C ALA A 577 -11.00 6.40 -25.85
N ALA A 578 -10.68 7.69 -25.84
CA ALA A 578 -9.56 8.20 -25.05
C ALA A 578 -9.93 8.22 -23.56
N VAL A 579 -8.96 7.85 -22.72
CA VAL A 579 -8.99 8.07 -21.28
C VAL A 579 -7.98 9.16 -20.94
N ILE A 580 -8.43 10.13 -20.16
CA ILE A 580 -7.66 11.30 -19.75
C ILE A 580 -7.53 11.28 -18.23
N SER A 581 -6.31 11.54 -17.75
CA SER A 581 -5.93 11.44 -16.34
C SER A 581 -5.40 12.73 -15.72
N SER A 582 -5.34 13.81 -16.50
CA SER A 582 -4.98 15.13 -16.01
C SER A 582 -5.59 16.24 -16.87
N ASN A 583 -5.64 17.45 -16.31
CA ASN A 583 -6.11 18.62 -17.03
C ASN A 583 -5.15 19.00 -18.18
N GLU A 584 -3.85 18.76 -18.01
CA GLU A 584 -2.83 18.95 -19.03
C GLU A 584 -3.08 18.04 -20.24
N GLU A 585 -3.37 16.76 -20.00
CA GLU A 585 -3.75 15.81 -21.05
C GLU A 585 -5.05 16.23 -21.75
N LEU A 586 -6.05 16.69 -20.99
CA LEU A 586 -7.31 17.15 -21.57
C LEU A 586 -7.09 18.38 -22.47
N ALA A 587 -6.26 19.33 -22.04
CA ALA A 587 -5.96 20.53 -22.80
C ALA A 587 -5.17 20.23 -24.08
N ALA A 588 -4.32 19.21 -24.07
CA ALA A 588 -3.59 18.72 -25.23
C ALA A 588 -4.43 17.84 -26.17
N ALA A 589 -5.56 17.31 -25.70
CA ALA A 589 -6.37 16.38 -26.47
C ALA A 589 -6.99 17.02 -27.72
N ALA A 590 -6.79 16.36 -28.87
CA ALA A 590 -7.50 16.69 -30.10
C ALA A 590 -8.95 16.16 -30.04
N ILE A 591 -9.84 16.91 -29.38
CA ILE A 591 -11.26 16.52 -29.24
C ILE A 591 -11.93 16.49 -30.62
N ALA A 592 -12.29 15.32 -31.14
CA ALA A 592 -13.01 15.20 -32.41
C ALA A 592 -14.53 15.39 -32.22
N ASP A 593 -15.24 15.67 -33.31
CA ASP A 593 -16.71 15.65 -33.28
C ASP A 593 -17.21 14.21 -33.12
N ASN A 594 -18.28 14.02 -32.33
CA ASN A 594 -18.81 12.73 -31.87
C ASN A 594 -17.80 11.87 -31.05
N SER A 595 -16.86 12.53 -30.37
CA SER A 595 -15.90 11.86 -29.49
C SER A 595 -16.50 11.54 -28.12
N THR A 596 -16.01 10.43 -27.55
CA THR A 596 -16.27 10.04 -26.16
C THR A 596 -14.95 10.10 -25.42
N ILE A 597 -14.92 10.81 -24.30
CA ILE A 597 -13.74 11.06 -23.48
C ILE A 597 -14.06 10.56 -22.07
N TYR A 598 -13.24 9.62 -21.60
CA TYR A 598 -13.31 9.12 -20.24
C TYR A 598 -12.37 9.94 -19.36
N LEU A 599 -12.87 10.44 -18.24
CA LEU A 599 -12.11 11.18 -17.26
C LEU A 599 -11.88 10.29 -16.03
N THR A 600 -10.63 10.18 -15.61
CA THR A 600 -10.30 9.55 -14.32
C THR A 600 -10.38 10.54 -13.18
N LYS A 601 -10.26 10.06 -11.95
CA LYS A 601 -10.30 10.90 -10.75
C LYS A 601 -9.40 12.13 -10.89
N GLY A 602 -9.94 13.33 -10.67
CA GLY A 602 -9.17 14.55 -10.83
C GLY A 602 -10.02 15.79 -11.09
N GLU A 603 -9.31 16.89 -11.34
CA GLU A 603 -9.84 18.23 -11.58
C GLU A 603 -9.63 18.63 -13.04
N TYR A 604 -10.68 19.08 -13.73
CA TYR A 604 -10.65 19.36 -15.16
C TYR A 604 -11.31 20.70 -15.51
N VAL A 605 -10.85 21.31 -16.59
CA VAL A 605 -11.48 22.45 -17.25
C VAL A 605 -11.65 22.11 -18.73
N ILE A 606 -12.87 22.27 -19.25
CA ILE A 606 -13.15 21.92 -20.64
C ILE A 606 -12.44 22.90 -21.59
N PRO A 607 -11.58 22.43 -22.49
CA PRO A 607 -10.80 23.31 -23.35
C PRO A 607 -11.66 23.87 -24.50
N ALA A 608 -11.27 25.05 -25.01
CA ALA A 608 -11.93 25.66 -26.18
C ALA A 608 -11.87 24.79 -27.45
N ALA A 609 -11.05 23.75 -27.48
CA ALA A 609 -11.06 22.73 -28.52
C ALA A 609 -12.40 21.98 -28.62
N ALA A 610 -13.25 22.00 -27.58
CA ALA A 610 -14.57 21.36 -27.59
C ALA A 610 -15.69 22.23 -28.23
N LYS A 611 -15.41 23.48 -28.60
CA LYS A 611 -16.38 24.40 -29.22
C LYS A 611 -16.97 23.85 -30.51
N GLY A 612 -18.28 24.01 -30.68
CA GLY A 612 -19.04 23.63 -31.88
C GLY A 612 -19.10 22.12 -32.15
N LYS A 613 -18.80 21.27 -31.16
CA LYS A 613 -18.72 19.80 -31.32
C LYS A 613 -19.82 19.09 -30.54
N THR A 614 -20.11 17.88 -31.00
CA THR A 614 -20.84 16.87 -30.22
C THR A 614 -19.80 16.05 -29.46
N VAL A 615 -19.83 16.09 -28.13
CA VAL A 615 -18.81 15.42 -27.28
C VAL A 615 -19.45 14.85 -26.02
N THR A 616 -18.99 13.67 -25.62
CA THR A 616 -19.43 13.01 -24.39
C THR A 616 -18.26 12.87 -23.43
N PHE A 617 -18.40 13.40 -22.21
CA PHE A 617 -17.47 13.23 -21.10
C PHE A 617 -18.06 12.27 -20.07
N ILE A 618 -17.33 11.22 -19.72
CA ILE A 618 -17.77 10.18 -18.79
C ILE A 618 -16.77 10.06 -17.65
N GLY A 619 -17.21 10.22 -16.41
CA GLY A 619 -16.41 9.90 -15.24
C GLY A 619 -16.25 8.38 -15.09
N THR A 620 -15.02 7.91 -14.83
CA THR A 620 -14.73 6.47 -14.69
C THR A 620 -14.95 5.93 -13.27
N GLY A 621 -15.24 6.79 -12.30
CA GLY A 621 -15.49 6.46 -10.89
C GLY A 621 -16.86 6.94 -10.42
N ASN A 622 -16.97 7.25 -9.12
CA ASN A 622 -18.17 7.92 -8.61
C ASN A 622 -18.21 9.39 -9.10
N PRO A 623 -19.39 10.01 -9.18
CA PRO A 623 -19.50 11.41 -9.62
C PRO A 623 -18.60 12.38 -8.83
N GLU A 624 -18.38 12.13 -7.55
CA GLU A 624 -17.52 12.94 -6.66
C GLU A 624 -16.01 12.85 -6.99
N ASP A 625 -15.56 11.80 -7.67
CA ASP A 625 -14.14 11.61 -7.99
C ASP A 625 -13.67 12.49 -9.15
N VAL A 626 -14.58 12.95 -10.01
CA VAL A 626 -14.25 13.70 -11.24
C VAL A 626 -14.91 15.07 -11.18
N ASN A 627 -14.13 16.12 -10.93
CA ASN A 627 -14.63 17.49 -10.88
C ASN A 627 -14.30 18.26 -12.17
N VAL A 628 -15.32 18.77 -12.84
CA VAL A 628 -15.21 19.69 -13.97
C VAL A 628 -15.55 21.09 -13.49
N THR A 629 -14.55 21.96 -13.46
CA THR A 629 -14.73 23.36 -13.07
C THR A 629 -15.19 24.18 -14.27
N VAL A 630 -16.30 24.89 -14.09
CA VAL A 630 -16.80 25.88 -15.05
C VAL A 630 -16.08 27.19 -14.79
N THR A 631 -15.32 27.66 -15.76
CA THR A 631 -14.51 28.88 -15.62
C THR A 631 -15.18 30.04 -16.34
N ALA A 632 -15.09 31.26 -15.78
CA ALA A 632 -15.53 32.47 -16.48
C ALA A 632 -14.30 33.26 -16.96
N PRO A 633 -13.66 32.88 -18.09
CA PRO A 633 -12.47 33.56 -18.58
C PRO A 633 -12.81 34.95 -19.15
N GLY A 634 -12.97 35.95 -18.29
CA GLY A 634 -12.56 37.33 -18.53
C GLY A 634 -13.19 38.11 -19.69
N SER A 635 -14.40 37.82 -20.16
CA SER A 635 -15.03 38.59 -21.25
C SER A 635 -16.44 39.11 -20.92
N GLY A 636 -16.58 39.98 -19.91
CA GLY A 636 -17.77 40.83 -19.70
C GLY A 636 -19.08 40.14 -19.28
N GLU A 637 -19.32 38.92 -19.75
CA GLU A 637 -20.40 37.99 -19.42
C GLU A 637 -19.74 36.87 -18.60
N ASN A 638 -20.23 36.61 -17.39
CA ASN A 638 -19.58 35.75 -16.41
C ASN A 638 -19.85 34.24 -16.67
N CYS A 639 -19.68 33.80 -17.93
CA CYS A 639 -19.95 32.45 -18.43
C CYS A 639 -18.73 31.80 -19.12
N ASP A 640 -18.79 30.48 -19.29
CA ASP A 640 -17.75 29.68 -19.92
C ASP A 640 -18.06 29.44 -21.41
N TYR A 641 -17.13 29.80 -22.29
CA TYR A 641 -17.28 29.61 -23.74
C TYR A 641 -16.62 28.33 -24.26
N GLY A 642 -16.05 27.47 -23.41
CA GLY A 642 -15.37 26.22 -23.82
C GLY A 642 -16.24 25.28 -24.67
N LEU A 643 -17.56 25.35 -24.50
CA LEU A 643 -18.58 24.56 -25.20
C LEU A 643 -19.55 25.41 -26.04
N ASP A 644 -19.10 26.58 -26.48
CA ASP A 644 -19.92 27.47 -27.31
C ASP A 644 -20.40 26.78 -28.60
N GLY A 645 -21.73 26.69 -28.76
CA GLY A 645 -22.40 26.05 -29.89
C GLY A 645 -22.29 24.51 -29.92
N SER A 646 -21.92 23.88 -28.80
CA SER A 646 -21.71 22.43 -28.71
C SER A 646 -22.96 21.68 -28.26
N ASN A 647 -23.00 20.37 -28.57
CA ASN A 647 -23.88 19.41 -27.89
C ASN A 647 -23.01 18.57 -26.95
N ALA A 648 -23.07 18.83 -25.65
CA ALA A 648 -22.21 18.17 -24.66
C ALA A 648 -23.03 17.19 -23.82
N THR A 649 -22.50 15.99 -23.63
CA THR A 649 -23.01 15.05 -22.63
C THR A 649 -22.00 14.89 -21.51
N PHE A 650 -22.48 14.95 -20.27
CA PHE A 650 -21.72 14.67 -19.06
C PHE A 650 -22.41 13.52 -18.32
N ASP A 651 -21.66 12.47 -17.98
CA ASP A 651 -22.18 11.30 -17.28
C ASP A 651 -21.26 10.92 -16.11
N GLY A 652 -21.80 10.87 -14.90
CA GLY A 652 -21.06 10.43 -13.71
C GLY A 652 -19.94 11.38 -13.30
N ILE A 653 -20.19 12.70 -13.30
CA ILE A 653 -19.20 13.70 -12.90
C ILE A 653 -19.76 14.75 -11.94
N THR A 654 -18.88 15.45 -11.24
CA THR A 654 -19.19 16.68 -10.51
C THR A 654 -18.88 17.89 -11.39
N ILE A 655 -19.77 18.86 -11.43
CA ILE A 655 -19.58 20.16 -12.08
C ILE A 655 -19.57 21.23 -10.99
N THR A 656 -18.48 22.00 -10.90
CA THR A 656 -18.33 23.05 -9.88
C THR A 656 -18.32 24.44 -10.51
N THR A 657 -19.09 25.34 -9.92
CA THR A 657 -19.10 26.78 -10.25
C THR A 657 -18.70 27.62 -9.03
N ASN A 658 -18.39 28.90 -9.27
CA ASN A 658 -18.11 29.87 -8.21
C ASN A 658 -19.37 30.45 -7.54
N SER A 659 -20.57 29.89 -7.82
CA SER A 659 -21.86 30.36 -7.30
C SER A 659 -22.20 31.83 -7.62
N THR A 660 -21.60 32.40 -8.67
CA THR A 660 -21.98 33.71 -9.17
C THR A 660 -23.00 33.58 -10.30
N THR A 661 -23.89 34.56 -10.43
CA THR A 661 -24.88 34.59 -11.51
C THR A 661 -24.19 34.57 -12.86
N TYR A 662 -24.77 33.89 -13.85
CA TYR A 662 -24.25 33.71 -15.22
C TYR A 662 -23.18 32.62 -15.39
N THR A 663 -22.70 32.00 -14.33
CA THR A 663 -21.70 30.93 -14.49
C THR A 663 -22.36 29.65 -15.01
N GLY A 664 -21.96 29.23 -16.21
CA GLY A 664 -22.46 28.08 -16.96
C GLY A 664 -21.87 28.05 -18.38
N TYR A 665 -22.09 26.98 -19.13
CA TYR A 665 -21.59 26.88 -20.51
C TYR A 665 -22.48 27.67 -21.49
N ALA A 666 -21.91 28.72 -22.08
CA ALA A 666 -22.61 29.59 -23.00
C ALA A 666 -23.03 28.84 -24.28
N ARG A 667 -24.30 28.95 -24.66
CA ARG A 667 -24.89 28.40 -25.89
C ARG A 667 -24.59 26.91 -26.13
N CYS A 668 -24.39 26.15 -25.06
CA CYS A 668 -24.23 24.71 -25.10
C CYS A 668 -25.59 24.03 -24.91
N ASN A 669 -25.90 23.06 -25.76
CA ASN A 669 -26.97 22.10 -25.48
C ASN A 669 -26.38 20.97 -24.62
N GLY A 670 -26.83 20.86 -23.37
CA GLY A 670 -26.26 19.97 -22.36
C GLY A 670 -27.17 18.79 -22.04
N THR A 671 -26.59 17.59 -21.98
CA THR A 671 -27.20 16.42 -21.34
C THR A 671 -26.34 16.02 -20.15
N TYR A 672 -26.95 15.89 -18.97
CA TYR A 672 -26.28 15.61 -17.71
C TYR A 672 -26.93 14.38 -17.10
N LYS A 673 -26.13 13.36 -16.79
CA LYS A 673 -26.58 12.09 -16.25
C LYS A 673 -25.77 11.75 -15.02
N ASN A 674 -26.43 11.35 -13.93
CA ASN A 674 -25.73 10.92 -12.71
C ASN A 674 -24.72 11.96 -12.21
N CYS A 675 -25.02 13.25 -12.36
CA CYS A 675 -24.07 14.34 -12.08
C CYS A 675 -24.36 15.00 -10.72
N ILE A 676 -23.32 15.55 -10.11
CA ILE A 676 -23.44 16.47 -8.98
C ILE A 676 -23.09 17.88 -9.48
N ILE A 677 -23.93 18.86 -9.22
CA ILE A 677 -23.70 20.25 -9.62
C ILE A 677 -23.58 21.10 -8.35
N ASN A 678 -22.36 21.57 -8.10
CA ASN A 678 -22.03 22.39 -6.94
C ASN A 678 -21.93 23.87 -7.33
N GLY A 679 -22.77 24.69 -6.71
CA GLY A 679 -22.92 26.11 -6.99
C GLY A 679 -24.05 26.43 -7.97
N THR A 680 -24.27 27.72 -8.23
CA THR A 680 -25.23 28.19 -9.22
C THR A 680 -24.78 27.84 -10.63
N TYR A 681 -25.65 27.21 -11.41
CA TYR A 681 -25.39 26.86 -12.80
C TYR A 681 -26.41 27.51 -13.74
N THR A 682 -25.92 28.28 -14.71
CA THR A 682 -26.74 29.07 -15.64
C THR A 682 -26.95 28.35 -16.96
N LEU A 683 -28.21 28.23 -17.40
CA LEU A 683 -28.59 27.51 -18.62
C LEU A 683 -28.77 28.46 -19.81
N TYR A 684 -27.99 28.24 -20.86
CA TYR A 684 -27.96 29.06 -22.08
C TYR A 684 -28.50 28.36 -23.33
N GLY A 685 -28.68 27.04 -23.30
CA GLY A 685 -29.19 26.21 -24.40
C GLY A 685 -30.05 25.07 -23.87
N GLU A 686 -30.49 24.17 -24.74
CA GLU A 686 -31.27 23.00 -24.33
C GLU A 686 -30.54 22.23 -23.22
N SER A 687 -31.24 21.88 -22.14
CA SER A 687 -30.60 21.27 -20.97
C SER A 687 -31.44 20.14 -20.40
N ILE A 688 -30.90 18.92 -20.46
CA ILE A 688 -31.54 17.70 -19.97
C ILE A 688 -30.72 17.16 -18.80
N PHE A 689 -31.34 17.05 -17.64
CA PHE A 689 -30.75 16.48 -16.43
C PHE A 689 -31.52 15.22 -16.03
N ASP A 690 -30.78 14.15 -15.80
CA ASP A 690 -31.29 12.82 -15.45
C ASP A 690 -30.51 12.28 -14.26
N ASN A 691 -31.21 12.00 -13.15
CA ASN A 691 -30.61 11.56 -11.90
C ASN A 691 -29.44 12.47 -11.42
N CYS A 692 -29.67 13.78 -11.38
CA CYS A 692 -28.66 14.76 -10.96
C CYS A 692 -28.96 15.36 -9.59
N GLU A 693 -27.92 15.68 -8.84
CA GLU A 693 -27.99 16.41 -7.57
C GLU A 693 -27.46 17.83 -7.72
N PHE A 694 -28.16 18.82 -7.19
CA PHE A 694 -27.77 20.22 -7.21
C PHE A 694 -27.58 20.74 -5.79
N ASN A 695 -26.42 21.33 -5.51
CA ASN A 695 -26.05 21.78 -4.16
C ASN A 695 -25.61 23.24 -4.19
N VAL A 696 -26.30 24.09 -3.43
CA VAL A 696 -25.91 25.50 -3.24
C VAL A 696 -26.22 25.96 -1.83
N SER A 697 -25.49 26.97 -1.35
CA SER A 697 -25.78 27.69 -0.10
C SER A 697 -25.75 29.20 -0.34
N GLY A 698 -26.44 29.95 0.52
CA GLY A 698 -26.56 31.39 0.45
C GLY A 698 -27.67 31.89 -0.48
N ASP A 699 -27.64 33.21 -0.75
CA ASP A 699 -28.72 33.94 -1.43
C ASP A 699 -28.72 33.78 -2.97
N VAL A 700 -28.58 32.54 -3.45
CA VAL A 700 -28.39 32.21 -4.87
C VAL A 700 -29.21 30.98 -5.27
N TYR A 701 -29.47 30.83 -6.57
CA TYR A 701 -30.24 29.68 -7.07
C TYR A 701 -29.34 28.48 -7.39
N ASN A 702 -29.82 27.24 -7.27
CA ASN A 702 -29.13 26.10 -7.90
C ASN A 702 -29.06 26.32 -9.41
N ILE A 703 -30.21 26.62 -10.03
CA ILE A 703 -30.33 26.80 -11.47
C ILE A 703 -30.91 28.18 -11.79
N TRP A 704 -30.25 28.87 -12.72
CA TRP A 704 -30.73 30.09 -13.34
C TRP A 704 -30.88 29.86 -14.85
N THR A 705 -32.04 30.10 -15.44
CA THR A 705 -32.17 30.03 -16.91
C THR A 705 -32.03 31.40 -17.54
N TRP A 706 -31.32 31.47 -18.68
CA TRP A 706 -31.11 32.73 -19.40
C TRP A 706 -31.54 32.65 -20.86
N GLY A 707 -31.09 31.61 -21.57
CA GLY A 707 -31.37 31.40 -23.00
C GLY A 707 -31.88 30.00 -23.36
N ALA A 708 -32.06 29.13 -22.36
CA ALA A 708 -32.52 27.76 -22.58
C ALA A 708 -34.02 27.72 -22.97
N GLU A 709 -34.34 27.06 -24.08
CA GLU A 709 -35.72 26.94 -24.59
C GLU A 709 -36.39 25.63 -24.15
N GLU A 710 -35.63 24.55 -24.06
CA GLU A 710 -36.10 23.22 -23.67
C GLU A 710 -35.30 22.75 -22.46
N ILE A 711 -35.98 22.55 -21.33
CA ILE A 711 -35.36 22.18 -20.06
C ILE A 711 -36.10 20.98 -19.47
N LYS A 712 -35.36 19.94 -19.11
CA LYS A 712 -35.90 18.74 -18.49
C LYS A 712 -35.09 18.33 -17.26
N PHE A 713 -35.79 18.06 -16.16
CA PHE A 713 -35.24 17.43 -14.96
C PHE A 713 -36.01 16.14 -14.69
N THR A 714 -35.30 15.02 -14.59
CA THR A 714 -35.87 13.70 -14.28
C THR A 714 -35.10 13.12 -13.11
N GLU A 715 -35.79 12.64 -12.08
CA GLU A 715 -35.17 11.99 -10.90
C GLU A 715 -34.08 12.86 -10.22
N CYS A 716 -34.22 14.19 -10.27
CA CYS A 716 -33.22 15.11 -9.74
C CYS A 716 -33.51 15.55 -8.30
N THR A 717 -32.46 15.85 -7.54
CA THR A 717 -32.54 16.40 -6.19
C THR A 717 -31.92 17.79 -6.12
N PHE A 718 -32.65 18.77 -5.60
CA PHE A 718 -32.20 20.15 -5.43
C PHE A 718 -32.06 20.46 -3.94
N ASN A 719 -30.86 20.82 -3.51
CA ASN A 719 -30.56 21.27 -2.16
C ASN A 719 -30.11 22.74 -2.22
N SER A 720 -30.88 23.63 -1.60
CA SER A 720 -30.60 25.07 -1.55
C SER A 720 -31.00 25.68 -0.22
N ASP A 721 -30.65 26.95 0.01
CA ASP A 721 -31.13 27.73 1.16
C ASP A 721 -32.41 28.52 0.80
N GLY A 722 -33.35 27.90 0.08
CA GLY A 722 -34.66 28.48 -0.27
C GLY A 722 -34.77 29.05 -1.69
N LYS A 723 -33.79 28.75 -2.55
CA LYS A 723 -33.76 29.17 -3.96
C LYS A 723 -33.25 28.01 -4.84
N ALA A 724 -34.15 27.18 -5.36
CA ALA A 724 -33.75 26.08 -6.25
C ALA A 724 -33.67 26.49 -7.72
N LEU A 725 -34.81 26.82 -8.34
CA LEU A 725 -34.87 27.07 -9.79
C LEU A 725 -35.47 28.46 -10.07
N LEU A 726 -34.72 29.30 -10.78
CA LEU A 726 -35.23 30.53 -11.39
C LEU A 726 -35.40 30.33 -12.90
N LEU A 727 -36.66 30.21 -13.34
CA LEU A 727 -37.05 30.17 -14.74
C LEU A 727 -37.23 31.61 -15.25
N TYR A 728 -36.29 32.06 -16.07
CA TYR A 728 -36.18 33.40 -16.63
C TYR A 728 -35.63 33.37 -18.06
N ARG A 729 -36.00 34.36 -18.87
CA ARG A 729 -35.46 34.60 -20.23
C ARG A 729 -35.57 36.10 -20.54
N GLU A 730 -34.56 36.69 -21.16
CA GLU A 730 -34.57 38.14 -21.48
C GLU A 730 -35.28 38.45 -22.79
N ASP A 731 -35.05 37.65 -23.82
CA ASP A 731 -35.61 37.78 -25.15
C ASP A 731 -36.98 37.08 -25.27
N GLY A 732 -37.72 37.42 -26.33
CA GLY A 732 -38.98 36.74 -26.64
C GLY A 732 -38.76 35.26 -26.99
N GLY A 733 -39.86 34.52 -27.16
CA GLY A 733 -39.82 33.09 -27.50
C GLY A 733 -40.58 32.24 -26.49
N THR A 734 -40.43 30.92 -26.61
CA THR A 734 -41.09 29.95 -25.73
C THR A 734 -40.04 29.21 -24.92
N VAL A 735 -40.31 29.02 -23.63
CA VAL A 735 -39.51 28.20 -22.72
C VAL A 735 -40.39 27.07 -22.22
N ASN A 736 -39.94 25.84 -22.42
CA ASN A 736 -40.58 24.62 -21.97
C ASN A 736 -39.75 24.01 -20.84
N LEU A 737 -40.38 23.86 -19.67
CA LEU A 737 -39.79 23.23 -18.50
C LEU A 737 -40.60 21.97 -18.17
N THR A 738 -39.92 20.83 -18.08
CA THR A 738 -40.47 19.57 -17.59
C THR A 738 -39.71 19.13 -16.34
N VAL A 739 -40.42 18.90 -15.24
CA VAL A 739 -39.87 18.40 -13.97
C VAL A 739 -40.62 17.14 -13.59
N THR A 740 -39.92 16.02 -13.51
CA THR A 740 -40.54 14.70 -13.25
C THR A 740 -39.74 13.94 -12.20
N ASP A 741 -40.42 13.37 -11.21
CA ASP A 741 -39.79 12.53 -10.17
C ASP A 741 -38.70 13.24 -9.36
N CYS A 742 -38.78 14.57 -9.21
CA CYS A 742 -37.76 15.37 -8.56
C CYS A 742 -38.07 15.67 -7.08
N THR A 743 -37.03 16.04 -6.32
CA THR A 743 -37.14 16.49 -4.92
C THR A 743 -36.49 17.84 -4.72
N PHE A 744 -37.20 18.77 -4.11
CA PHE A 744 -36.69 20.09 -3.73
C PHE A 744 -36.58 20.18 -2.21
N ASN A 745 -35.37 20.41 -1.71
CA ASN A 745 -35.04 20.59 -0.31
C ASN A 745 -34.54 22.02 -0.06
N ASP A 746 -35.17 22.68 0.90
CA ASP A 746 -34.67 23.91 1.51
C ASP A 746 -33.98 23.58 2.83
N ASN A 747 -32.73 24.00 2.95
CA ASN A 747 -31.88 23.78 4.12
C ASN A 747 -32.05 24.87 5.20
N ASP A 748 -32.99 25.81 5.02
CA ASP A 748 -33.32 26.89 5.97
C ASP A 748 -32.15 27.84 6.24
N GLY A 749 -31.28 28.03 5.23
CA GLY A 749 -30.11 28.92 5.33
C GLY A 749 -30.41 30.41 5.08
N LEU A 750 -31.58 30.75 4.52
CA LEU A 750 -32.02 32.14 4.32
C LEU A 750 -33.19 32.49 5.24
N GLU A 751 -32.96 33.45 6.15
CA GLU A 751 -34.02 33.98 7.00
C GLU A 751 -35.14 34.62 6.16
N ASN A 752 -36.37 34.09 6.30
CA ASN A 752 -37.57 34.61 5.65
C ASN A 752 -37.53 34.58 4.10
N ALA A 753 -36.89 33.58 3.49
CA ALA A 753 -37.00 33.34 2.06
C ALA A 753 -38.45 33.02 1.67
N MET A 754 -39.21 34.04 1.23
CA MET A 754 -40.58 33.88 0.73
C MET A 754 -40.57 33.46 -0.74
N LYS A 755 -39.92 32.33 -1.04
CA LYS A 755 -39.76 31.81 -2.40
C LYS A 755 -40.29 30.38 -2.51
N ALA A 756 -40.94 30.11 -3.65
CA ALA A 756 -41.32 28.76 -4.06
C ALA A 756 -40.09 28.04 -4.65
N ALA A 757 -40.17 26.71 -4.76
CA ALA A 757 -39.10 25.90 -5.34
C ALA A 757 -38.78 26.30 -6.79
N ILE A 758 -39.80 26.57 -7.59
CA ILE A 758 -39.69 27.05 -8.97
C ILE A 758 -40.21 28.50 -9.05
N GLU A 759 -39.31 29.46 -9.18
CA GLU A 759 -39.64 30.86 -9.39
C GLU A 759 -39.68 31.18 -10.88
N ILE A 760 -40.81 31.72 -11.36
CA ILE A 760 -40.98 32.08 -12.77
C ILE A 760 -41.03 33.60 -12.89
N GLY A 761 -40.00 34.17 -13.50
CA GLY A 761 -39.84 35.61 -13.71
C GLY A 761 -40.25 36.04 -15.12
N ASP A 762 -40.74 37.28 -15.24
CA ASP A 762 -41.02 37.90 -16.55
C ASP A 762 -39.86 38.80 -16.98
N SER A 763 -39.58 38.86 -18.27
CA SER A 763 -38.60 39.79 -18.83
C SER A 763 -39.03 41.23 -18.55
N PRO A 764 -38.14 42.14 -18.12
CA PRO A 764 -38.47 43.57 -18.00
C PRO A 764 -38.54 44.28 -19.36
N TYR A 765 -38.09 43.65 -20.46
CA TYR A 765 -37.99 44.25 -21.79
C TYR A 765 -39.27 44.09 -22.63
N ASP A 766 -39.31 44.74 -23.81
CA ASP A 766 -40.51 44.77 -24.67
C ASP A 766 -40.86 43.39 -25.26
N ASP A 767 -39.85 42.58 -25.59
CA ASP A 767 -40.04 41.22 -26.08
C ASP A 767 -40.33 40.27 -24.91
N LYS A 768 -41.58 39.80 -24.80
CA LYS A 768 -42.06 38.97 -23.69
C LYS A 768 -42.00 37.48 -24.01
N PRO A 769 -41.35 36.65 -23.17
CA PRO A 769 -41.37 35.20 -23.33
C PRO A 769 -42.71 34.58 -22.91
N THR A 770 -42.94 33.36 -23.41
CA THR A 770 -44.00 32.43 -22.99
C THR A 770 -43.39 31.23 -22.27
N TYR A 771 -43.97 30.83 -21.14
CA TYR A 771 -43.50 29.71 -20.34
C TYR A 771 -44.54 28.59 -20.32
N ASN A 772 -44.10 27.37 -20.63
CA ASN A 772 -44.88 26.15 -20.44
C ASN A 772 -44.17 25.28 -19.39
N VAL A 773 -44.79 25.10 -18.24
CA VAL A 773 -44.22 24.36 -17.12
C VAL A 773 -45.06 23.12 -16.85
N THR A 774 -44.44 21.96 -16.92
CA THR A 774 -45.06 20.68 -16.55
C THR A 774 -44.29 20.09 -15.38
N VAL A 775 -44.99 19.84 -14.28
CA VAL A 775 -44.43 19.17 -13.10
C VAL A 775 -45.22 17.90 -12.80
N SER A 776 -44.54 16.80 -12.55
CA SER A 776 -45.17 15.53 -12.17
C SER A 776 -44.38 14.81 -11.07
N ASN A 777 -45.11 14.20 -10.13
CA ASN A 777 -44.56 13.35 -9.07
C ASN A 777 -43.34 13.96 -8.34
N THR A 778 -43.45 15.22 -7.97
CA THR A 778 -42.35 16.00 -7.38
C THR A 778 -42.64 16.34 -5.92
N SER A 779 -41.62 16.26 -5.06
CA SER A 779 -41.72 16.61 -3.64
C SER A 779 -41.03 17.94 -3.33
N VAL A 780 -41.57 18.71 -2.38
CA VAL A 780 -41.07 20.03 -1.98
C VAL A 780 -41.05 20.14 -0.46
N ASN A 781 -39.87 20.38 0.11
CA ASN A 781 -39.62 20.41 1.54
C ASN A 781 -39.02 21.76 1.94
N GLY A 782 -39.64 22.47 2.90
CA GLY A 782 -39.10 23.69 3.52
C GLY A 782 -39.40 25.02 2.80
N TYR A 783 -39.63 25.02 1.48
CA TYR A 783 -39.95 26.24 0.72
C TYR A 783 -41.24 26.95 1.15
N ALA A 784 -41.37 28.22 0.79
CA ALA A 784 -42.50 29.08 1.15
C ALA A 784 -43.39 29.46 -0.06
N ILE A 785 -44.58 29.98 0.23
CA ILE A 785 -45.43 30.58 -0.80
C ILE A 785 -44.88 31.95 -1.16
N ASN A 786 -44.55 32.16 -2.43
CA ASN A 786 -44.17 33.48 -2.91
C ASN A 786 -45.40 34.41 -2.95
N ASN A 787 -45.28 35.58 -2.29
CA ASN A 787 -46.29 36.63 -2.24
C ASN A 787 -45.99 37.82 -3.16
N GLU A 788 -44.87 37.80 -3.88
CA GLU A 788 -44.56 38.73 -4.96
C GLU A 788 -45.38 38.35 -6.21
N GLY A 789 -46.01 39.35 -6.83
CA GLY A 789 -46.82 39.15 -8.03
C GLY A 789 -48.17 38.48 -7.75
N ILE A 790 -48.49 37.41 -8.48
CA ILE A 790 -49.71 36.61 -8.26
C ILE A 790 -49.36 35.45 -7.33
N SER A 791 -49.91 35.47 -6.11
CA SER A 791 -49.75 34.34 -5.19
C SER A 791 -50.44 33.09 -5.75
N THR A 792 -49.69 32.00 -5.82
CA THR A 792 -50.13 30.71 -6.38
C THR A 792 -50.74 29.79 -5.32
N GLY A 793 -50.57 30.12 -4.04
CA GLY A 793 -51.04 29.31 -2.91
C GLY A 793 -50.27 28.00 -2.71
N THR A 794 -49.12 27.82 -3.38
CA THR A 794 -48.29 26.61 -3.30
C THR A 794 -46.82 26.99 -3.08
N THR A 795 -46.05 26.07 -2.51
CA THR A 795 -44.60 26.16 -2.34
C THR A 795 -43.84 25.61 -3.54
N LEU A 796 -44.52 24.96 -4.49
CA LEU A 796 -43.90 24.32 -5.66
C LEU A 796 -43.49 25.34 -6.73
N TRP A 797 -44.35 26.30 -7.06
CA TRP A 797 -44.07 27.28 -8.11
C TRP A 797 -44.66 28.66 -7.79
N GLY A 798 -43.99 29.72 -8.25
CA GLY A 798 -44.35 31.13 -8.04
C GLY A 798 -44.46 31.92 -9.34
N ASN A 799 -45.47 32.79 -9.46
CA ASN A 799 -45.62 33.77 -10.55
C ASN A 799 -45.16 35.16 -10.09
N LYS A 800 -43.84 35.33 -10.01
CA LYS A 800 -43.16 36.47 -9.38
C LYS A 800 -43.57 37.83 -9.97
N ASN A 801 -43.86 37.89 -11.28
CA ASN A 801 -44.12 39.13 -12.00
C ASN A 801 -45.56 39.28 -12.51
N SER A 802 -46.52 38.52 -11.97
CA SER A 802 -47.95 38.59 -12.34
C SER A 802 -48.21 38.35 -13.84
N MET A 803 -47.52 37.40 -14.45
CA MET A 803 -47.68 37.09 -15.87
C MET A 803 -49.12 36.63 -16.18
N PRO A 804 -49.71 37.06 -17.31
CA PRO A 804 -51.04 36.65 -17.74
C PRO A 804 -51.06 35.22 -18.28
N LYS A 805 -52.25 34.60 -18.28
CA LYS A 805 -52.47 33.19 -18.64
C LYS A 805 -52.13 32.82 -20.08
N ASP A 806 -52.12 33.78 -21.00
CA ASP A 806 -51.71 33.56 -22.38
C ASP A 806 -50.19 33.42 -22.54
N ARG A 807 -49.41 33.77 -21.50
CA ARG A 807 -47.93 33.68 -21.50
C ARG A 807 -47.35 32.75 -20.45
N LEU A 808 -48.15 32.24 -19.52
CA LEU A 808 -47.71 31.28 -18.53
C LEU A 808 -48.73 30.14 -18.46
N ASN A 809 -48.31 28.94 -18.84
CA ASN A 809 -49.11 27.73 -18.78
C ASN A 809 -48.45 26.77 -17.79
N VAL A 810 -49.12 26.44 -16.69
CA VAL A 810 -48.58 25.52 -15.67
C VAL A 810 -49.48 24.30 -15.54
N THR A 811 -48.90 23.11 -15.65
CA THR A 811 -49.58 21.83 -15.42
C THR A 811 -48.86 21.07 -14.30
N VAL A 812 -49.60 20.65 -13.28
CA VAL A 812 -49.08 19.86 -12.15
C VAL A 812 -49.87 18.55 -12.07
N ASP A 813 -49.18 17.42 -12.11
CA ASP A 813 -49.76 16.07 -12.06
C ASP A 813 -50.93 15.87 -13.05
N GLY A 814 -50.73 16.35 -14.28
CA GLY A 814 -51.73 16.29 -15.36
C GLY A 814 -52.93 17.23 -15.22
N LYS A 815 -52.92 18.15 -14.24
CA LYS A 815 -53.96 19.16 -14.03
C LYS A 815 -53.44 20.57 -14.34
N VAL A 816 -54.21 21.33 -15.11
CA VAL A 816 -53.91 22.75 -15.39
C VAL A 816 -54.01 23.55 -14.09
N ALA A 817 -52.90 24.16 -13.68
CA ALA A 817 -52.77 24.93 -12.45
C ALA A 817 -52.89 26.45 -12.68
N TYR A 818 -52.52 26.97 -13.86
CA TYR A 818 -52.64 28.39 -14.21
C TYR A 818 -53.12 28.61 -15.64
#